data_AF-A0A1B3WTF0-F1
#
_entry.id   AF-A0A1B3WTF0-F1
#
_cell.length_a   1.000
_cell.length_b   1.000
_cell.length_c   1.000
_cell.angle_alpha   90.00
_cell.angle_beta   90.00
_cell.angle_gamma   90.00
#
_symmetry.space_group_name_H-M   'P 1'
#
loop_
_entity.id
_entity.type
_entity.pdbx_description
1 polymer ?
#
loop_
_entity_poly.entity_id
_entity_poly.type
_entity_poly.pdbx_seq_one_letter_code
_entity_poly.pdbx_strand_id
1 'polypeptide(L)'
;MNKPDGQQPIPLLTGLSAIWLTLAGLASRAVLLRYAEFLAKGRIVPSFLAIGAALLLGTLFVFFLIWAPGRIAPLKEKAPILSRGFAALITAAPLVLYGFLPWSEPFGAFWIRAYLFALAILAATWLSDREKRFTAAALVRISLIFSVSALVAERLQTINNYPFSVGWSEGNRFWDYSVLFGRRLYDWRSDGPIPAYIDLGRQGLWGAIFLLPKVTITMMRAWNAVLFTVPYLLLGWALLRKQGNPESWERNAALPPIVFTMLFLNQGPIYTPLVLAIALTAAARKTPRWVQLPLLMAAGAFAVLSRSTWIIAPPVLAAAIDFVESRKPVRTRWLTAFLLAAAALLGAALYLSHDNFLPRSEPSAAPGAAVSSAPPGSAPAETQTEPNGEEAPPMFTREWVVYSLTRQPLILSRLFPNETFAPGILLALLIAVLPLIALLTVWDRERRWRIDRLTRGLIALMLTGFCAVGLLISVKIGGGSNLHNLDMFLIALLVVAALAWNDGFGGWARGCVRGNRPVSLLIAATILIPTVSIVFSLTPKRYPDAETTRDALEKIQAAIEAADGEDVLFIDQRQLLTFGSVPRTELIADYEKKWMMDEAMANNAEWFAPYYMDLKARRFRAIISEPLQVKFQGADLNFSEENDLFVRYVSVPTLCYYEPAETFPEQGVQILIPRAEPIEIDGFACP
;
A
#
# COMPACT_ATOMS: atom_id res chain seq x y z
N MET A 1 13.32 -45.92 -38.06
CA MET A 1 11.94 -45.60 -37.63
C MET A 1 11.85 -45.81 -36.12
N ASN A 2 12.13 -44.76 -35.33
CA ASN A 2 11.94 -44.81 -33.88
C ASN A 2 10.44 -44.62 -33.59
N LYS A 3 9.86 -45.52 -32.79
CA LYS A 3 8.50 -45.39 -32.27
C LYS A 3 8.31 -43.97 -31.71
N PRO A 4 7.22 -43.26 -32.07
CA PRO A 4 6.84 -42.08 -31.32
C PRO A 4 6.51 -42.56 -29.91
N ASP A 5 7.26 -42.09 -28.91
CA ASP A 5 6.90 -42.29 -27.51
C ASP A 5 5.48 -41.72 -27.33
N GLY A 6 4.50 -42.63 -27.28
CA GLY A 6 3.09 -42.35 -27.03
C GLY A 6 2.88 -41.96 -25.58
N GLN A 7 3.47 -40.84 -25.17
CA GLN A 7 3.32 -40.32 -23.83
C GLN A 7 2.25 -39.24 -23.81
N GLN A 8 1.21 -39.53 -23.04
CA GLN A 8 0.01 -38.73 -22.86
C GLN A 8 0.33 -37.25 -22.60
N PRO A 9 -0.52 -36.31 -23.05
CA PRO A 9 -0.37 -34.91 -22.72
C PRO A 9 -0.35 -34.76 -21.19
N ILE A 10 0.49 -33.84 -20.71
CA ILE A 10 0.59 -33.54 -19.27
C ILE A 10 -0.84 -33.23 -18.78
N PRO A 11 -1.39 -33.98 -17.79
CA PRO A 11 -2.77 -33.78 -17.32
C PRO A 11 -3.05 -32.34 -16.86
N LEU A 12 -1.99 -31.61 -16.47
CA LEU A 12 -1.99 -30.21 -16.07
C LEU A 12 -2.35 -29.23 -17.22
N LEU A 13 -2.11 -29.58 -18.48
CA LEU A 13 -2.16 -28.67 -19.63
C LEU A 13 -3.38 -28.85 -20.54
N THR A 14 -3.99 -30.04 -20.59
CA THR A 14 -5.11 -30.32 -21.51
C THR A 14 -6.32 -29.41 -21.25
N GLY A 15 -6.66 -29.17 -19.98
CA GLY A 15 -7.71 -28.22 -19.57
C GLY A 15 -7.39 -26.75 -19.85
N LEU A 16 -6.12 -26.39 -20.04
CA LEU A 16 -5.70 -25.02 -20.35
C LEU A 16 -5.99 -24.62 -21.80
N SER A 17 -6.24 -25.59 -22.70
CA SER A 17 -6.51 -25.29 -24.12
C SER A 17 -7.77 -24.45 -24.29
N ALA A 18 -8.86 -24.79 -23.61
CA ALA A 18 -10.11 -24.03 -23.67
C ALA A 18 -9.96 -22.62 -23.08
N ILE A 19 -9.23 -22.51 -21.96
CA ILE A 19 -8.92 -21.23 -21.32
C ILE A 19 -8.09 -20.35 -22.26
N TRP A 20 -7.06 -20.92 -22.88
CA TRP A 20 -6.20 -20.20 -23.82
C TRP A 20 -6.96 -19.74 -25.06
N LEU A 21 -7.78 -20.61 -25.67
CA LEU A 21 -8.59 -20.25 -26.84
C LEU A 21 -9.58 -19.14 -26.51
N THR A 22 -10.20 -19.19 -25.32
CA THR A 22 -11.09 -18.12 -24.85
C THR A 22 -10.32 -16.80 -24.68
N LEU A 23 -9.16 -16.83 -24.02
CA LEU A 23 -8.30 -15.66 -23.84
C LEU A 23 -7.83 -15.09 -25.18
N ALA A 24 -7.40 -15.94 -26.11
CA ALA A 24 -6.99 -15.55 -27.46
C ALA A 24 -8.15 -14.95 -28.25
N GLY A 25 -9.36 -15.53 -28.17
CA GLY A 25 -10.56 -14.98 -28.81
C GLY A 25 -10.94 -13.60 -28.27
N LEU A 26 -10.93 -13.43 -26.94
CA LEU A 26 -11.19 -12.14 -26.28
C LEU A 26 -10.12 -11.09 -26.63
N ALA A 27 -8.85 -11.49 -26.67
CA ALA A 27 -7.75 -10.62 -27.07
C ALA A 27 -7.85 -10.20 -28.54
N SER A 28 -8.16 -11.14 -29.45
CA SER A 28 -8.40 -10.85 -30.87
C SER A 28 -9.55 -9.87 -31.05
N ARG A 29 -10.68 -10.06 -30.34
CA ARG A 29 -11.78 -9.10 -30.34
C ARG A 29 -11.34 -7.73 -29.84
N ALA A 30 -10.58 -7.67 -28.75
CA ALA A 30 -10.07 -6.41 -28.20
C ALA A 30 -9.12 -5.69 -29.17
N VAL A 31 -8.27 -6.42 -29.90
CA VAL A 31 -7.41 -5.86 -30.96
C VAL A 31 -8.23 -5.21 -32.07
N LEU A 32 -9.26 -5.90 -32.56
CA LEU A 32 -10.12 -5.37 -33.62
C LEU A 32 -10.85 -4.09 -33.17
N LEU A 33 -11.43 -4.11 -31.97
CA LEU A 33 -12.12 -2.93 -31.40
C LEU A 33 -11.17 -1.75 -31.21
N ARG A 34 -9.97 -2.01 -30.67
CA ARG A 34 -8.97 -0.96 -30.45
C ARG A 34 -8.43 -0.41 -31.78
N TYR A 35 -8.23 -1.26 -32.78
CA TYR A 35 -7.82 -0.81 -34.12
C TYR A 35 -8.89 0.08 -34.77
N ALA A 36 -10.16 -0.31 -34.68
CA ALA A 36 -11.27 0.49 -35.17
C ALA A 36 -11.35 1.87 -34.50
N GLU A 37 -11.07 1.95 -33.19
CA GLU A 37 -11.01 3.24 -32.47
C GLU A 37 -9.92 4.17 -33.01
N PHE A 38 -8.72 3.63 -33.29
CA PHE A 38 -7.63 4.43 -33.86
C PHE A 38 -7.92 4.87 -35.30
N LEU A 39 -8.51 3.98 -36.11
CA LEU A 39 -8.94 4.30 -37.46
C LEU A 39 -10.02 5.40 -37.47
N ALA A 40 -10.99 5.35 -36.56
CA ALA A 40 -12.01 6.39 -36.41
C ALA A 40 -11.41 7.75 -36.07
N LYS A 41 -10.25 7.78 -35.39
CA LYS A 41 -9.46 8.98 -35.10
C LYS A 41 -8.51 9.38 -36.25
N GLY A 42 -8.61 8.73 -37.42
CA GLY A 42 -7.76 8.99 -38.59
C GLY A 42 -6.32 8.49 -38.45
N ARG A 43 -6.04 7.60 -37.49
CA ARG A 43 -4.68 7.12 -37.18
C ARG A 43 -4.49 5.68 -37.66
N ILE A 44 -3.59 5.47 -38.62
CA ILE A 44 -3.11 4.13 -38.98
C ILE A 44 -1.87 3.82 -38.14
N VAL A 45 -1.96 2.82 -37.26
CA VAL A 45 -0.86 2.47 -36.35
C VAL A 45 -0.30 1.09 -36.73
N PRO A 46 0.92 1.00 -37.30
CA PRO A 46 1.50 -0.27 -37.75
C PRO A 46 1.71 -1.32 -36.64
N SER A 47 1.76 -0.91 -35.37
CA SER A 47 1.95 -1.83 -34.23
C SER A 47 0.80 -2.85 -34.08
N PHE A 48 -0.39 -2.59 -34.63
CA PHE A 48 -1.46 -3.59 -34.68
C PHE A 48 -1.08 -4.85 -35.49
N LEU A 49 -0.21 -4.73 -36.50
CA LEU A 49 0.33 -5.88 -37.21
C LEU A 49 1.22 -6.72 -36.29
N ALA A 50 2.04 -6.07 -35.46
CA ALA A 50 2.87 -6.75 -34.47
C ALA A 50 2.02 -7.46 -33.40
N ILE A 51 0.92 -6.85 -32.94
CA ILE A 51 -0.02 -7.47 -32.01
C ILE A 51 -0.71 -8.67 -32.66
N GLY A 52 -1.19 -8.52 -33.90
CA GLY A 52 -1.80 -9.62 -34.65
C GLY A 52 -0.84 -10.80 -34.85
N ALA A 53 0.42 -10.51 -35.19
CA ALA A 53 1.47 -11.53 -35.29
C ALA A 53 1.74 -12.21 -33.93
N ALA A 54 1.80 -11.45 -32.83
CA ALA A 54 1.99 -12.00 -31.49
C ALA A 54 0.82 -12.89 -31.04
N LEU A 55 -0.42 -12.52 -31.39
CA LEU A 55 -1.61 -13.35 -31.16
C LEU A 55 -1.56 -14.65 -31.95
N LEU A 56 -1.27 -14.57 -33.25
CA LEU A 56 -1.20 -15.74 -34.12
C LEU A 56 -0.06 -16.69 -33.70
N LEU A 57 1.17 -16.17 -33.65
CA LEU A 57 2.37 -16.95 -33.34
C LEU A 57 2.34 -17.45 -31.89
N GLY A 58 1.88 -16.62 -30.95
CA GLY A 58 1.75 -17.02 -29.55
C GLY A 58 0.70 -18.12 -29.36
N THR A 59 -0.43 -18.06 -30.07
CA THR A 59 -1.47 -19.09 -30.00
C THR A 59 -0.99 -20.39 -30.64
N LEU A 60 -0.30 -20.32 -31.77
CA LEU A 60 0.35 -21.49 -32.38
C LEU A 60 1.40 -22.08 -31.44
N PHE A 61 2.21 -21.25 -30.79
CA PHE A 61 3.20 -21.68 -29.81
C PHE A 61 2.54 -22.44 -28.64
N VAL A 62 1.49 -21.89 -28.02
CA VAL A 62 0.80 -22.55 -26.91
C VAL A 62 0.08 -23.82 -27.37
N PHE A 63 -0.48 -23.83 -28.58
CA PHE A 63 -1.05 -25.04 -29.17
C PHE A 63 0.02 -26.15 -29.29
N PHE A 64 1.19 -25.86 -29.87
CA PHE A 64 2.27 -26.83 -29.95
C PHE A 64 2.83 -27.20 -28.57
N LEU A 65 2.88 -26.28 -27.62
CA LEU A 65 3.30 -26.55 -26.24
C LEU A 65 2.41 -27.60 -25.56
N ILE A 66 1.09 -27.54 -25.78
CA ILE A 66 0.12 -28.45 -25.16
C ILE A 66 0.00 -29.76 -25.93
N TRP A 67 -0.19 -29.69 -27.25
CA TRP A 67 -0.62 -30.83 -28.07
C TRP A 67 0.50 -31.54 -28.82
N ALA A 68 1.62 -30.86 -29.11
CA ALA A 68 2.74 -31.45 -29.84
C ALA A 68 4.10 -30.88 -29.39
N PRO A 69 4.48 -31.02 -28.11
CA PRO A 69 5.68 -30.38 -27.55
C PRO A 69 6.98 -30.82 -28.25
N GLY A 70 7.00 -32.02 -28.84
CA GLY A 70 8.13 -32.51 -29.63
C GLY A 70 8.43 -31.68 -30.89
N ARG A 71 7.46 -30.93 -31.43
CA ARG A 71 7.65 -30.05 -32.59
C ARG A 71 8.47 -28.80 -32.25
N ILE A 72 8.34 -28.29 -31.02
CA ILE A 72 9.05 -27.09 -30.55
C ILE A 72 10.32 -27.41 -29.76
N ALA A 73 10.47 -28.64 -29.26
CA ALA A 73 11.66 -29.07 -28.51
C ALA A 73 13.00 -28.79 -29.23
N PRO A 74 13.16 -29.00 -30.55
CA PRO A 74 14.42 -28.73 -31.25
C PRO A 74 14.84 -27.25 -31.23
N LEU A 75 13.88 -26.33 -31.13
CA LEU A 75 14.17 -24.89 -31.02
C LEU A 75 14.92 -24.56 -29.72
N LYS A 76 14.63 -25.31 -28.65
CA LYS A 76 15.25 -25.16 -27.33
C LYS A 76 16.65 -25.78 -27.28
N GLU A 77 16.85 -26.90 -27.98
CA GLU A 77 18.13 -27.64 -28.00
C GLU A 77 19.27 -26.87 -28.67
N LYS A 78 18.96 -25.98 -29.62
CA LYS A 78 19.98 -25.22 -30.37
C LYS A 78 20.63 -24.06 -29.59
N ALA A 79 20.09 -23.64 -28.44
CA ALA A 79 20.61 -22.48 -27.71
C ALA A 79 20.36 -22.52 -26.16
N PRO A 80 20.94 -23.48 -25.42
CA PRO A 80 20.63 -23.72 -24.01
C PRO A 80 21.18 -22.69 -23.00
N ILE A 81 22.27 -22.00 -23.33
CA ILE A 81 22.83 -20.92 -22.48
C ILE A 81 22.05 -19.62 -22.68
N LEU A 82 21.60 -19.35 -23.91
CA LEU A 82 20.73 -18.22 -24.19
C LEU A 82 19.32 -18.41 -23.60
N SER A 83 18.85 -19.64 -23.37
CA SER A 83 17.46 -19.89 -22.95
C SER A 83 17.10 -19.29 -21.59
N ARG A 84 18.03 -19.23 -20.61
CA ARG A 84 17.78 -18.58 -19.31
C ARG A 84 17.78 -17.06 -19.39
N GLY A 85 18.71 -16.49 -20.15
CA GLY A 85 18.74 -15.06 -20.43
C GLY A 85 17.49 -14.61 -21.20
N PHE A 86 17.07 -15.38 -22.20
CA PHE A 86 15.82 -15.15 -22.92
C PHE A 86 14.59 -15.32 -22.03
N ALA A 87 14.55 -16.31 -21.14
CA ALA A 87 13.43 -16.44 -20.19
C ALA A 87 13.31 -15.19 -19.30
N ALA A 88 14.43 -14.64 -18.82
CA ALA A 88 14.44 -13.39 -18.05
C ALA A 88 13.96 -12.20 -18.92
N LEU A 89 14.48 -12.07 -20.14
CA LEU A 89 14.06 -11.02 -21.08
C LEU A 89 12.56 -11.11 -21.41
N ILE A 90 12.03 -12.31 -21.68
CA ILE A 90 10.61 -12.52 -21.98
C ILE A 90 9.74 -12.20 -20.77
N THR A 91 10.20 -12.54 -19.56
CA THR A 91 9.50 -12.20 -18.31
C THR A 91 9.44 -10.69 -18.12
N ALA A 92 10.54 -9.98 -18.40
CA ALA A 92 10.64 -8.53 -18.27
C ALA A 92 9.95 -7.76 -19.40
N ALA A 93 9.89 -8.30 -20.61
CA ALA A 93 9.43 -7.61 -21.82
C ALA A 93 8.05 -6.94 -21.67
N PRO A 94 6.97 -7.63 -21.23
CA PRO A 94 5.68 -6.97 -21.10
C PRO A 94 5.68 -5.94 -19.95
N LEU A 95 6.47 -6.16 -18.88
CA LEU A 95 6.61 -5.18 -17.79
C LEU A 95 7.33 -3.91 -18.26
N VAL A 96 8.35 -4.05 -19.10
CA VAL A 96 9.05 -2.91 -19.72
C VAL A 96 8.13 -2.18 -20.70
N LEU A 97 7.42 -2.93 -21.54
CA LEU A 97 6.46 -2.38 -22.50
C LEU A 97 5.39 -1.54 -21.81
N TYR A 98 4.70 -2.10 -20.82
CA TYR A 98 3.61 -1.41 -20.13
C TYR A 98 4.10 -0.42 -19.06
N GLY A 99 5.29 -0.60 -18.49
CA GLY A 99 5.79 0.26 -17.43
C GLY A 99 6.65 1.42 -17.90
N PHE A 100 7.35 1.32 -19.02
CA PHE A 100 8.39 2.30 -19.34
C PHE A 100 8.32 2.79 -20.80
N LEU A 101 7.62 2.08 -21.68
CA LEU A 101 7.52 2.45 -23.09
C LEU A 101 6.18 3.13 -23.42
N PRO A 102 6.18 4.37 -23.94
CA PRO A 102 4.97 5.06 -24.37
C PRO A 102 4.20 4.32 -25.48
N TRP A 103 4.85 3.41 -26.22
CA TRP A 103 4.29 2.62 -27.31
C TRP A 103 3.27 1.55 -26.88
N SER A 104 2.98 1.43 -25.58
CA SER A 104 2.00 0.47 -25.05
C SER A 104 0.54 0.87 -25.27
N GLU A 105 0.24 2.08 -25.78
CA GLU A 105 -1.14 2.55 -25.96
C GLU A 105 -2.03 1.64 -26.84
N PRO A 106 -1.56 1.11 -27.99
CA PRO A 106 -2.32 0.15 -28.80
C PRO A 106 -2.50 -1.20 -28.10
N PHE A 107 -1.60 -1.54 -27.17
CA PHE A 107 -1.59 -2.75 -26.36
C PHE A 107 -2.42 -2.59 -25.07
N GLY A 108 -2.98 -1.39 -24.82
CA GLY A 108 -3.52 -1.01 -23.52
C GLY A 108 -4.78 -1.75 -23.07
N ALA A 109 -5.52 -2.39 -23.99
CA ALA A 109 -6.78 -3.06 -23.64
C ALA A 109 -6.55 -4.25 -22.70
N PHE A 110 -7.45 -4.43 -21.73
CA PHE A 110 -7.36 -5.46 -20.68
C PHE A 110 -7.07 -6.86 -21.23
N TRP A 111 -7.83 -7.32 -22.23
CA TRP A 111 -7.65 -8.68 -22.78
C TRP A 111 -6.35 -8.86 -23.57
N ILE A 112 -5.83 -7.80 -24.19
CA ILE A 112 -4.52 -7.81 -24.87
C ILE A 112 -3.41 -7.96 -23.82
N ARG A 113 -3.48 -7.17 -22.74
CA ARG A 113 -2.57 -7.27 -21.58
C ARG A 113 -2.59 -8.69 -21.00
N ALA A 114 -3.77 -9.19 -20.68
CA ALA A 114 -3.97 -10.52 -20.09
C ALA A 114 -3.32 -11.63 -20.96
N TYR A 115 -3.57 -11.59 -22.27
CA TYR A 115 -2.98 -12.52 -23.22
C TYR A 115 -1.44 -12.43 -23.25
N LEU A 116 -0.88 -11.23 -23.35
CA LEU A 116 0.57 -11.04 -23.44
C LEU A 116 1.31 -11.43 -22.16
N PHE A 117 0.74 -11.16 -20.98
CA PHE A 117 1.30 -11.62 -19.71
C PHE A 117 1.24 -13.14 -19.58
N ALA A 118 0.11 -13.76 -19.92
CA ALA A 118 -0.03 -15.21 -19.91
C ALA A 118 0.95 -15.88 -20.90
N LEU A 119 1.09 -15.33 -22.12
CA LEU A 119 2.05 -15.78 -23.11
C LEU A 119 3.49 -15.69 -22.59
N ALA A 120 3.86 -14.55 -22.00
CA ALA A 120 5.21 -14.34 -21.46
C ALA A 120 5.53 -15.34 -20.35
N ILE A 121 4.61 -15.58 -19.41
CA ILE A 121 4.79 -16.56 -18.33
C ILE A 121 4.95 -17.97 -18.90
N LEU A 122 4.11 -18.39 -19.86
CA LEU A 122 4.20 -19.73 -20.46
C LEU A 122 5.48 -19.90 -21.29
N ALA A 123 5.85 -18.91 -22.10
CA ALA A 123 7.07 -18.92 -22.90
C ALA A 123 8.32 -18.94 -22.03
N ALA A 124 8.39 -18.09 -21.00
CA ALA A 124 9.49 -18.09 -20.04
C ALA A 124 9.55 -19.40 -19.25
N THR A 125 8.40 -19.98 -18.88
CA THR A 125 8.33 -21.30 -18.23
C THR A 125 8.96 -22.37 -19.11
N TRP A 126 8.54 -22.45 -20.38
CA TRP A 126 9.06 -23.42 -21.34
C TRP A 126 10.57 -23.25 -21.59
N LEU A 127 11.08 -22.03 -21.66
CA LEU A 127 12.52 -21.74 -21.86
C LEU A 127 13.39 -21.98 -20.62
N SER A 128 12.85 -21.77 -19.42
CA SER A 128 13.63 -21.76 -18.17
C SER A 128 14.07 -23.15 -17.71
N ASP A 129 13.36 -24.21 -18.11
CA ASP A 129 13.72 -25.57 -17.76
C ASP A 129 14.78 -26.12 -18.72
N ARG A 130 15.60 -27.09 -18.31
CA ARG A 130 16.48 -27.84 -19.23
C ARG A 130 15.78 -29.07 -19.79
N GLU A 131 14.75 -29.55 -19.11
CA GLU A 131 13.97 -30.68 -19.58
C GLU A 131 13.26 -30.34 -20.91
N LYS A 132 13.02 -31.35 -21.74
CA LYS A 132 12.31 -31.20 -23.03
C LYS A 132 10.82 -30.88 -22.85
N ARG A 133 10.33 -30.81 -21.60
CA ARG A 133 8.91 -30.72 -21.24
C ARG A 133 8.64 -29.53 -20.33
N PHE A 134 7.37 -29.14 -20.30
CA PHE A 134 6.84 -28.17 -19.36
C PHE A 134 6.72 -28.80 -17.97
N THR A 135 7.23 -28.14 -16.93
CA THR A 135 7.16 -28.64 -15.54
C THR A 135 6.45 -27.63 -14.64
N ALA A 136 5.72 -28.15 -13.65
CA ALA A 136 5.09 -27.33 -12.62
C ALA A 136 6.13 -26.56 -11.79
N ALA A 137 7.31 -27.13 -11.59
CA ALA A 137 8.44 -26.46 -10.92
C ALA A 137 8.92 -25.22 -11.67
N ALA A 138 9.05 -25.31 -13.00
CA ALA A 138 9.38 -24.16 -13.83
C ALA A 138 8.27 -23.11 -13.78
N LEU A 139 6.99 -23.51 -13.85
CA LEU A 139 5.85 -22.60 -13.81
C LEU A 139 5.81 -21.80 -12.50
N VAL A 140 5.92 -22.48 -11.35
CA VAL A 140 5.91 -21.84 -10.03
C VAL A 140 7.11 -20.90 -9.87
N ARG A 141 8.29 -21.30 -10.34
CA ARG A 141 9.49 -20.45 -10.30
C ARG A 141 9.33 -19.20 -11.16
N ILE A 142 8.86 -19.34 -12.40
CA ILE A 142 8.64 -18.19 -13.30
C ILE A 142 7.50 -17.30 -12.78
N SER A 143 6.44 -17.87 -12.22
CA SER A 143 5.37 -17.11 -11.57
C SER A 143 5.92 -16.22 -10.46
N LEU A 144 6.82 -16.75 -9.62
CA LEU A 144 7.46 -15.98 -8.55
C LEU A 144 8.37 -14.89 -9.11
N ILE A 145 9.22 -15.22 -10.10
CA ILE A 145 10.13 -14.24 -10.72
C ILE A 145 9.33 -13.12 -11.38
N PHE A 146 8.32 -13.45 -12.18
CA PHE A 146 7.44 -12.48 -12.84
C PHE A 146 6.76 -11.57 -11.82
N SER A 147 6.22 -12.14 -10.74
CA SER A 147 5.54 -11.38 -9.69
C SER A 147 6.48 -10.40 -8.97
N VAL A 148 7.70 -10.85 -8.64
CA VAL A 148 8.73 -9.98 -8.05
C VAL A 148 9.16 -8.90 -9.03
N SER A 149 9.39 -9.25 -10.30
CA SER A 149 9.75 -8.29 -11.34
C SER A 149 8.66 -7.24 -11.56
N ALA A 150 7.38 -7.63 -11.51
CA ALA A 150 6.26 -6.70 -11.62
C ALA A 150 6.22 -5.70 -10.45
N LEU A 151 6.39 -6.19 -9.21
CA LEU A 151 6.48 -5.33 -8.03
C LEU A 151 7.68 -4.38 -8.13
N VAL A 152 8.86 -4.88 -8.50
CA VAL A 152 10.06 -4.04 -8.65
C VAL A 152 9.87 -2.98 -9.75
N ALA A 153 9.25 -3.34 -10.88
CA ALA A 153 8.94 -2.39 -11.94
C ALA A 153 8.02 -1.26 -11.44
N GLU A 154 6.97 -1.59 -10.70
CA GLU A 154 6.07 -0.61 -10.08
C GLU A 154 6.81 0.30 -9.09
N ARG A 155 7.65 -0.27 -8.22
CA ARG A 155 8.44 0.50 -7.25
C ARG A 155 9.42 1.46 -7.94
N LEU A 156 10.11 1.01 -8.99
CA LEU A 156 11.05 1.84 -9.75
C LEU A 156 10.36 3.05 -10.40
N GLN A 157 9.13 2.90 -10.92
CA GLN A 157 8.38 4.05 -11.46
C GLN A 157 8.07 5.12 -10.42
N THR A 158 8.00 4.76 -9.13
CA THR A 158 7.76 5.74 -8.06
C THR A 158 8.99 6.57 -7.72
N ILE A 159 10.19 6.13 -8.11
CA ILE A 159 11.45 6.82 -7.81
C ILE A 159 11.74 7.82 -8.93
N ASN A 160 11.54 9.10 -8.65
CA ASN A 160 11.69 10.18 -9.62
C ASN A 160 12.01 11.51 -8.92
N ASN A 161 12.48 12.50 -9.68
CA ASN A 161 12.91 13.81 -9.20
C ASN A 161 11.88 14.94 -9.45
N TYR A 162 10.64 14.62 -9.81
CA TYR A 162 9.60 15.63 -10.07
C TYR A 162 9.30 16.43 -8.78
N PRO A 163 9.37 17.77 -8.79
CA PRO A 163 9.36 18.57 -7.55
C PRO A 163 8.00 18.63 -6.85
N PHE A 164 6.90 18.56 -7.60
CA PHE A 164 5.56 18.60 -7.05
C PHE A 164 5.08 17.22 -6.57
N SER A 165 4.01 17.22 -5.78
CA SER A 165 3.33 16.02 -5.30
C SER A 165 2.82 15.18 -6.47
N VAL A 166 3.10 13.87 -6.50
CA VAL A 166 2.65 12.95 -7.56
C VAL A 166 1.44 12.10 -7.16
N GLY A 167 0.89 12.36 -5.98
CA GLY A 167 -0.31 11.71 -5.47
C GLY A 167 -0.97 12.56 -4.39
N TRP A 168 -2.16 12.15 -3.96
CA TRP A 168 -2.90 12.88 -2.93
C TRP A 168 -2.05 13.00 -1.65
N SER A 169 -1.72 14.23 -1.25
CA SER A 169 -0.96 14.58 -0.04
C SER A 169 0.44 13.96 0.11
N GLU A 170 1.04 13.43 -0.97
CA GLU A 170 2.41 12.88 -0.91
C GLU A 170 3.39 13.95 -0.42
N GLY A 171 3.31 15.14 -0.99
CA GLY A 171 4.12 16.29 -0.64
C GLY A 171 4.09 16.63 0.85
N ASN A 172 2.88 16.83 1.37
CA ASN A 172 2.70 17.15 2.79
C ASN A 172 3.12 15.99 3.71
N ARG A 173 2.95 14.73 3.28
CA ARG A 173 3.50 13.59 4.03
C ARG A 173 5.02 13.61 4.07
N PHE A 174 5.71 13.97 2.99
CA PHE A 174 7.17 14.10 3.02
C PHE A 174 7.63 15.20 3.96
N TRP A 175 6.89 16.30 4.02
CA TRP A 175 7.08 17.33 5.04
C TRP A 175 6.88 16.77 6.45
N ASP A 176 5.73 16.14 6.76
CA ASP A 176 5.44 15.51 8.07
C ASP A 176 6.60 14.64 8.55
N TYR A 177 7.08 13.74 7.67
CA TYR A 177 8.17 12.81 7.96
C TYR A 177 9.48 13.51 8.25
N SER A 178 9.77 14.61 7.55
CA SER A 178 11.03 15.31 7.70
C SER A 178 11.16 16.04 9.03
N VAL A 179 10.06 16.48 9.64
CA VAL A 179 10.09 17.40 10.80
C VAL A 179 10.92 16.86 11.96
N LEU A 180 10.75 15.58 12.33
CA LEU A 180 11.40 14.98 13.49
C LEU A 180 12.94 15.02 13.45
N PHE A 181 13.53 14.69 12.30
CA PHE A 181 15.00 14.65 12.13
C PHE A 181 15.54 15.78 11.23
N GLY A 182 14.65 16.61 10.71
CA GLY A 182 14.90 17.63 9.69
C GLY A 182 14.40 19.01 10.10
N ARG A 183 14.12 19.28 11.38
CA ARG A 183 13.74 20.60 11.92
C ARG A 183 14.56 21.77 11.36
N ARG A 184 15.86 21.56 11.12
CA ARG A 184 16.81 22.52 10.54
C ARG A 184 16.46 23.00 9.12
N LEU A 185 15.62 22.26 8.41
CA LEU A 185 15.20 22.55 7.04
C LEU A 185 14.17 23.69 6.99
N TYR A 186 13.57 24.02 8.13
CA TYR A 186 12.49 24.99 8.23
C TYR A 186 12.93 26.22 9.01
N ASP A 187 12.46 27.37 8.56
CA ASP A 187 12.42 28.55 9.40
C ASP A 187 11.14 28.50 10.24
N TRP A 188 11.27 28.46 11.56
CA TRP A 188 10.13 28.30 12.48
C TRP A 188 10.44 29.11 13.72
N ARG A 189 9.60 30.12 13.97
CA ARG A 189 9.79 31.17 14.99
C ARG A 189 9.84 30.63 16.42
N SER A 190 9.24 29.48 16.68
CA SER A 190 9.20 28.90 18.03
C SER A 190 10.41 28.00 18.30
N ASP A 191 10.93 28.07 19.53
CA ASP A 191 11.92 27.14 20.07
C ASP A 191 11.34 25.74 20.32
N GLY A 192 10.01 25.61 20.30
CA GLY A 192 9.29 24.36 20.44
C GLY A 192 9.34 23.45 19.19
N PRO A 193 8.88 22.19 19.32
CA PRO A 193 8.77 21.27 18.18
C PRO A 193 7.77 21.80 17.14
N ILE A 194 8.07 21.58 15.86
CA ILE A 194 7.09 21.83 14.79
C ILE A 194 6.00 20.75 14.88
N PRO A 195 4.71 21.10 14.95
CA PRO A 195 3.64 20.12 14.93
C PRO A 195 3.57 19.46 13.54
N ALA A 196 3.54 18.12 13.52
CA ALA A 196 3.35 17.34 12.30
C ALA A 196 2.11 16.46 12.49
N TYR A 197 1.24 16.40 11.47
CA TYR A 197 -0.04 15.69 11.56
C TYR A 197 0.14 14.20 11.23
N ILE A 198 0.95 13.53 12.07
CA ILE A 198 1.28 12.11 11.92
C ILE A 198 1.81 11.48 13.22
N ASP A 199 1.56 10.19 13.40
CA ASP A 199 2.07 9.42 14.54
C ASP A 199 3.61 9.32 14.53
N LEU A 200 4.22 9.43 15.71
CA LEU A 200 5.68 9.37 15.90
C LEU A 200 6.31 8.09 15.32
N GLY A 201 5.63 6.94 15.38
CA GLY A 201 6.17 5.70 14.82
C GLY A 201 6.30 5.73 13.30
N ARG A 202 5.37 6.42 12.61
CA ARG A 202 5.44 6.63 11.16
C ARG A 202 6.43 7.73 10.83
N GLN A 203 6.41 8.82 11.59
CA GLN A 203 7.33 9.94 11.44
C GLN A 203 8.78 9.50 11.61
N GLY A 204 9.08 8.72 12.65
CA GLY A 204 10.41 8.18 12.91
C GLY A 204 10.90 7.26 11.79
N LEU A 205 10.03 6.38 11.28
CA LEU A 205 10.45 5.42 10.26
C LEU A 205 10.69 6.06 8.89
N TRP A 206 9.77 6.90 8.41
CA TRP A 206 9.95 7.61 7.14
C TRP A 206 10.97 8.76 7.26
N GLY A 207 10.99 9.44 8.40
CA GLY A 207 11.89 10.55 8.68
C GLY A 207 13.34 10.14 8.85
N ALA A 208 13.63 8.87 9.16
CA ALA A 208 14.99 8.39 9.43
C ALA A 208 16.01 8.75 8.32
N ILE A 209 15.56 8.90 7.08
CA ILE A 209 16.43 9.34 5.99
C ILE A 209 17.01 10.74 6.18
N PHE A 210 16.32 11.65 6.88
CA PHE A 210 16.75 13.03 7.14
C PHE A 210 17.84 13.15 8.22
N LEU A 211 18.24 12.03 8.83
CA LEU A 211 19.50 11.91 9.56
C LEU A 211 20.71 12.06 8.61
N LEU A 212 20.54 11.77 7.31
CA LEU A 212 21.54 12.06 6.30
C LEU A 212 21.51 13.56 5.93
N PRO A 213 22.67 14.16 5.61
CA PRO A 213 22.71 15.50 5.04
C PRO A 213 22.19 15.49 3.59
N LYS A 214 21.61 16.61 3.14
CA LYS A 214 21.24 16.88 1.73
C LYS A 214 20.36 15.81 1.07
N VAL A 215 19.33 15.33 1.80
CA VAL A 215 18.34 14.39 1.25
C VAL A 215 17.58 15.06 0.09
N THR A 216 17.52 14.38 -1.05
CA THR A 216 16.73 14.83 -2.22
C THR A 216 15.35 14.16 -2.26
N ILE A 217 14.41 14.71 -3.03
CA ILE A 217 13.09 14.09 -3.21
C ILE A 217 13.18 12.67 -3.82
N THR A 218 14.15 12.44 -4.71
CA THR A 218 14.42 11.10 -5.28
C THR A 218 14.85 10.12 -4.20
N MET A 219 15.72 10.54 -3.28
CA MET A 219 16.14 9.71 -2.14
C MET A 219 14.95 9.40 -1.22
N MET A 220 14.10 10.38 -0.96
CA MET A 220 12.89 10.19 -0.14
C MET A 220 11.91 9.20 -0.78
N ARG A 221 11.67 9.31 -2.10
CA ARG A 221 10.82 8.35 -2.84
C ARG A 221 11.44 6.95 -2.91
N ALA A 222 12.76 6.85 -3.05
CA ALA A 222 13.48 5.57 -2.95
C ALA A 222 13.35 4.95 -1.55
N TRP A 223 13.46 5.76 -0.49
CA TRP A 223 13.23 5.30 0.88
C TRP A 223 11.80 4.82 1.12
N ASN A 224 10.83 5.56 0.59
CA ASN A 224 9.43 5.15 0.61
C ASN A 224 9.23 3.78 -0.07
N ALA A 225 9.85 3.54 -1.23
CA ALA A 225 9.80 2.24 -1.90
C ALA A 225 10.45 1.12 -1.07
N VAL A 226 11.56 1.39 -0.39
CA VAL A 226 12.22 0.45 0.54
C VAL A 226 11.30 0.08 1.70
N LEU A 227 10.64 1.06 2.32
CA LEU A 227 9.77 0.85 3.48
C LEU A 227 8.52 0.03 3.14
N PHE A 228 8.01 0.10 1.91
CA PHE A 228 6.91 -0.75 1.43
C PHE A 228 7.36 -2.10 0.84
N THR A 229 8.64 -2.45 0.94
CA THR A 229 9.19 -3.69 0.35
C THR A 229 9.97 -4.53 1.37
N VAL A 230 11.02 -3.97 1.96
CA VAL A 230 11.98 -4.71 2.80
C VAL A 230 11.35 -5.22 4.11
N PRO A 231 10.57 -4.42 4.85
CA PRO A 231 9.95 -4.89 6.09
C PRO A 231 9.02 -6.09 5.91
N TYR A 232 8.43 -6.25 4.73
CA TYR A 232 7.53 -7.36 4.44
C TYR A 232 8.32 -8.66 4.24
N LEU A 233 9.53 -8.55 3.66
CA LEU A 233 10.51 -9.65 3.61
C LEU A 233 11.04 -9.97 5.02
N LEU A 234 11.29 -8.97 5.86
CA LEU A 234 11.73 -9.16 7.24
C LEU A 234 10.70 -9.93 8.06
N LEU A 235 9.41 -9.61 7.92
CA LEU A 235 8.33 -10.38 8.54
C LEU A 235 8.33 -11.84 8.05
N GLY A 236 8.43 -12.05 6.73
CA GLY A 236 8.54 -13.39 6.17
C GLY A 236 9.71 -14.18 6.73
N TRP A 237 10.89 -13.55 6.78
CA TRP A 237 12.09 -14.14 7.38
C TRP A 237 11.87 -14.46 8.86
N ALA A 238 11.31 -13.55 9.65
CA ALA A 238 11.04 -13.76 11.07
C ALA A 238 10.10 -14.96 11.29
N LEU A 239 9.09 -15.15 10.43
CA LEU A 239 8.09 -16.23 10.47
C LEU A 239 8.57 -17.58 9.90
N LEU A 240 9.49 -17.58 8.94
CA LEU A 240 9.86 -18.79 8.17
C LEU A 240 11.32 -19.24 8.39
N ARG A 241 12.14 -18.46 9.09
CA ARG A 241 13.53 -18.86 9.41
C ARG A 241 13.56 -20.14 10.25
N LYS A 242 14.40 -21.11 9.86
CA LYS A 242 14.74 -22.28 10.70
C LYS A 242 15.75 -21.90 11.79
N GLN A 243 15.72 -22.61 12.92
CA GLN A 243 16.72 -22.46 14.00
C GLN A 243 17.94 -23.35 13.75
N GLY A 244 19.06 -23.03 14.40
CA GLY A 244 20.31 -23.77 14.31
C GLY A 244 21.12 -23.42 13.07
N ASN A 245 21.90 -24.37 12.57
CA ASN A 245 22.67 -24.23 11.33
C ASN A 245 21.98 -25.02 10.21
N PRO A 246 20.90 -24.47 9.60
CA PRO A 246 20.13 -25.20 8.59
C PRO A 246 21.01 -25.53 7.40
N GLU A 247 20.80 -26.70 6.80
CA GLU A 247 21.52 -27.07 5.59
C GLU A 247 21.16 -26.10 4.44
N SER A 248 22.04 -25.99 3.44
CA SER A 248 21.87 -25.05 2.32
C SER A 248 20.53 -25.25 1.58
N TRP A 249 20.08 -26.49 1.42
CA TRP A 249 18.80 -26.80 0.79
C TRP A 249 17.61 -26.31 1.62
N GLU A 250 17.70 -26.32 2.95
CA GLU A 250 16.63 -25.85 3.83
C GLU A 250 16.48 -24.33 3.74
N ARG A 251 17.61 -23.60 3.68
CA ARG A 251 17.64 -22.15 3.47
C ARG A 251 17.01 -21.79 2.12
N ASN A 252 17.44 -22.47 1.06
CA ASN A 252 16.91 -22.28 -0.29
C ASN A 252 15.41 -22.59 -0.36
N ALA A 253 14.94 -23.59 0.40
CA ALA A 253 13.55 -23.98 0.43
C ALA A 253 12.64 -23.03 1.24
N ALA A 254 13.21 -22.16 2.09
CA ALA A 254 12.50 -21.12 2.82
C ALA A 254 12.45 -19.77 2.05
N LEU A 255 13.31 -19.56 1.05
CA LEU A 255 13.35 -18.30 0.31
C LEU A 255 12.03 -18.00 -0.47
N PRO A 256 11.44 -18.94 -1.25
CA PRO A 256 10.19 -18.67 -1.95
C PRO A 256 9.03 -18.20 -1.07
N PRO A 257 8.70 -18.85 0.08
CA PRO A 257 7.62 -18.36 0.94
C PRO A 257 7.97 -17.05 1.66
N ILE A 258 9.26 -16.74 1.91
CA ILE A 258 9.68 -15.42 2.43
C ILE A 258 9.41 -14.33 1.38
N VAL A 259 9.74 -14.58 0.12
CA VAL A 259 9.44 -13.63 -0.97
C VAL A 259 7.93 -13.50 -1.16
N PHE A 260 7.18 -14.60 -1.01
CA PHE A 260 5.73 -14.58 -1.08
C PHE A 260 5.09 -13.70 0.00
N THR A 261 5.66 -13.58 1.22
CA THR A 261 5.10 -12.68 2.24
C THR A 261 5.07 -11.23 1.77
N MET A 262 6.13 -10.80 1.08
CA MET A 262 6.20 -9.48 0.45
C MET A 262 5.12 -9.33 -0.63
N LEU A 263 4.98 -10.30 -1.53
CA LEU A 263 3.96 -10.24 -2.60
C LEU A 263 2.54 -10.18 -2.01
N PHE A 264 2.26 -11.06 -1.04
CA PHE A 264 0.94 -11.18 -0.42
C PHE A 264 0.51 -9.90 0.31
N LEU A 265 1.42 -9.30 1.07
CA LEU A 265 1.12 -8.07 1.83
C LEU A 265 1.07 -6.82 0.96
N ASN A 266 1.72 -6.81 -0.21
CA ASN A 266 1.64 -5.69 -1.16
C ASN A 266 0.28 -5.59 -1.89
N GLN A 267 -0.66 -6.51 -1.65
CA GLN A 267 -2.04 -6.44 -2.17
C GLN A 267 -2.89 -5.37 -1.48
N GLY A 268 -2.55 -5.03 -0.24
CA GLY A 268 -3.16 -3.93 0.50
C GLY A 268 -2.09 -2.91 0.85
N PRO A 269 -2.43 -1.62 1.01
CA PRO A 269 -1.50 -0.63 1.53
C PRO A 269 -1.32 -0.82 3.05
N ILE A 270 -0.64 -1.91 3.44
CA ILE A 270 -0.39 -2.26 4.83
C ILE A 270 0.76 -1.39 5.34
N TYR A 271 0.53 -0.63 6.40
CA TYR A 271 1.58 0.26 6.89
C TYR A 271 2.73 -0.51 7.53
N THR A 272 3.93 -0.12 7.13
CA THR A 272 5.20 -0.70 7.55
C THR A 272 5.39 -0.82 9.05
N PRO A 273 4.99 0.13 9.91
CA PRO A 273 5.21 -0.02 11.33
C PRO A 273 4.40 -1.17 11.94
N LEU A 274 3.18 -1.44 11.47
CA LEU A 274 2.43 -2.64 11.88
C LEU A 274 3.20 -3.91 11.48
N VAL A 275 3.68 -3.96 10.23
CA VAL A 275 4.48 -5.10 9.74
C VAL A 275 5.72 -5.31 10.59
N LEU A 276 6.41 -4.25 11.00
CA LEU A 276 7.59 -4.31 11.88
C LEU A 276 7.25 -4.73 13.31
N ALA A 277 6.15 -4.23 13.89
CA ALA A 277 5.67 -4.67 15.20
C ALA A 277 5.40 -6.20 15.21
N ILE A 278 4.79 -6.70 14.13
CA ILE A 278 4.53 -8.15 14.00
C ILE A 278 5.80 -8.92 13.65
N ALA A 279 6.73 -8.34 12.88
CA ALA A 279 8.03 -8.96 12.61
C ALA A 279 8.83 -9.12 13.90
N LEU A 280 8.80 -8.12 14.80
CA LEU A 280 9.40 -8.17 16.12
C LEU A 280 8.73 -9.26 16.99
N THR A 281 7.40 -9.30 16.99
CA THR A 281 6.60 -10.36 17.65
C THR A 281 7.00 -11.76 17.17
N ALA A 282 7.11 -11.96 15.86
CA ALA A 282 7.53 -13.21 15.24
C ALA A 282 9.01 -13.55 15.49
N ALA A 283 9.88 -12.55 15.57
CA ALA A 283 11.30 -12.74 15.87
C ALA A 283 11.51 -13.20 17.32
N ALA A 284 10.73 -12.63 18.27
CA ALA A 284 10.79 -12.93 19.69
C ALA A 284 10.39 -14.39 20.03
N ARG A 285 9.55 -15.03 19.21
CA ARG A 285 9.06 -16.41 19.46
C ARG A 285 10.18 -17.45 19.64
N LYS A 286 11.37 -17.18 19.10
CA LYS A 286 12.53 -18.08 19.05
C LYS A 286 13.66 -17.69 20.02
N THR A 287 13.41 -16.76 20.94
CA THR A 287 14.36 -16.28 21.96
C THR A 287 14.03 -16.83 23.36
N PRO A 288 14.99 -16.90 24.30
CA PRO A 288 14.68 -17.28 25.68
C PRO A 288 13.68 -16.30 26.32
N ARG A 289 12.89 -16.77 27.30
CA ARG A 289 11.73 -16.03 27.85
C ARG A 289 12.10 -14.64 28.39
N TRP A 290 13.28 -14.49 29.00
CA TRP A 290 13.75 -13.20 29.52
C TRP A 290 14.07 -12.17 28.42
N VAL A 291 14.36 -12.61 27.20
CA VAL A 291 14.48 -11.75 26.00
C VAL A 291 13.12 -11.58 25.33
N GLN A 292 12.33 -12.66 25.29
CA GLN A 292 11.04 -12.68 24.61
C GLN A 292 10.07 -11.65 25.19
N LEU A 293 9.96 -11.55 26.53
CA LEU A 293 9.01 -10.63 27.16
C LEU A 293 9.34 -9.15 26.88
N PRO A 294 10.59 -8.66 27.06
CA PRO A 294 10.94 -7.30 26.65
C PRO A 294 10.73 -7.01 25.17
N LEU A 295 11.04 -7.96 24.27
CA LEU A 295 10.78 -7.78 22.83
C LEU A 295 9.28 -7.66 22.53
N LEU A 296 8.43 -8.42 23.22
CA LEU A 296 6.98 -8.31 23.09
C LEU A 296 6.44 -7.01 23.66
N MET A 297 6.96 -6.55 24.80
CA MET A 297 6.66 -5.22 25.34
C MET A 297 7.03 -4.13 24.32
N ALA A 298 8.23 -4.20 23.73
CA ALA A 298 8.67 -3.27 22.70
C ALA A 298 7.76 -3.33 21.45
N ALA A 299 7.32 -4.51 21.02
CA ALA A 299 6.39 -4.66 19.90
C ALA A 299 5.02 -4.01 20.20
N GLY A 300 4.48 -4.19 21.41
CA GLY A 300 3.25 -3.56 21.86
C GLY A 300 3.36 -2.03 21.95
N ALA A 301 4.43 -1.53 22.56
CA ALA A 301 4.73 -0.10 22.63
C ALA A 301 4.86 0.51 21.22
N PHE A 302 5.63 -0.14 20.34
CA PHE A 302 5.85 0.33 18.97
C PHE A 302 4.57 0.33 18.12
N ALA A 303 3.67 -0.65 18.32
CA ALA A 303 2.37 -0.67 17.67
C ALA A 303 1.54 0.57 18.02
N VAL A 304 1.44 0.90 19.31
CA VAL A 304 0.69 2.08 19.78
C VAL A 304 1.36 3.39 19.36
N LEU A 305 2.68 3.50 19.51
CA LEU A 305 3.49 4.62 19.03
C LEU A 305 3.25 4.93 17.54
N SER A 306 2.89 3.92 16.76
CA SER A 306 2.67 4.06 15.33
C SER A 306 1.20 4.24 14.94
N ARG A 307 0.27 3.66 15.71
CA ARG A 307 -1.18 3.84 15.60
C ARG A 307 -1.86 3.14 16.78
N SER A 308 -2.61 3.88 17.59
CA SER A 308 -3.27 3.34 18.79
C SER A 308 -4.19 2.14 18.52
N THR A 309 -4.88 2.11 17.37
CA THR A 309 -5.75 1.00 16.97
C THR A 309 -5.02 -0.33 16.78
N TRP A 310 -3.68 -0.33 16.68
CA TRP A 310 -2.88 -1.55 16.53
C TRP A 310 -2.47 -2.23 17.84
N ILE A 311 -2.86 -1.66 18.98
CA ILE A 311 -2.62 -2.19 20.33
C ILE A 311 -2.94 -3.69 20.49
N ILE A 312 -3.96 -4.20 19.79
CA ILE A 312 -4.39 -5.60 19.86
C ILE A 312 -3.54 -6.55 19.00
N ALA A 313 -2.79 -6.06 18.03
CA ALA A 313 -2.16 -6.94 17.03
C ALA A 313 -0.99 -7.76 17.59
N PRO A 314 0.04 -7.16 18.24
CA PRO A 314 1.11 -7.93 18.89
C PRO A 314 0.63 -8.96 19.94
N PRO A 315 -0.27 -8.64 20.90
CA PRO A 315 -0.67 -9.60 21.93
C PRO A 315 -1.46 -10.78 21.37
N VAL A 316 -2.42 -10.52 20.48
CA VAL A 316 -3.24 -11.59 19.87
C VAL A 316 -2.37 -12.53 19.02
N LEU A 317 -1.45 -11.97 18.23
CA LEU A 317 -0.56 -12.79 17.39
C LEU A 317 0.50 -13.53 18.21
N ALA A 318 1.05 -12.93 19.28
CA ALA A 318 1.98 -13.62 20.18
C ALA A 318 1.31 -14.84 20.84
N ALA A 319 0.08 -14.68 21.34
CA ALA A 319 -0.71 -15.77 21.89
C ALA A 319 -1.01 -16.84 20.84
N ALA A 320 -1.47 -16.46 19.64
CA ALA A 320 -1.81 -17.40 18.58
C ALA A 320 -0.60 -18.22 18.13
N ILE A 321 0.57 -17.60 17.95
CA ILE A 321 1.82 -18.27 17.59
C ILE A 321 2.23 -19.30 18.65
N ASP A 322 2.25 -18.91 19.94
CA ASP A 322 2.60 -19.83 21.04
C ASP A 322 1.60 -20.98 21.14
N PHE A 323 0.30 -20.70 20.97
CA PHE A 323 -0.72 -21.74 20.91
C PHE A 323 -0.44 -22.74 19.79
N VAL A 324 -0.19 -22.32 18.56
CA VAL A 324 0.01 -23.25 17.44
C VAL A 324 1.30 -24.07 17.57
N GLU A 325 2.40 -23.43 18.00
CA GLU A 325 3.72 -24.10 18.07
C GLU A 325 3.87 -24.99 19.32
N SER A 326 3.21 -24.66 20.43
CA SER A 326 3.37 -25.37 21.70
C SER A 326 2.67 -26.73 21.71
N ARG A 327 3.44 -27.80 21.90
CA ARG A 327 2.95 -29.17 22.13
C ARG A 327 2.66 -29.49 23.60
N LYS A 328 2.66 -28.48 24.47
CA LYS A 328 2.44 -28.63 25.93
C LYS A 328 0.96 -28.91 26.26
N PRO A 329 0.64 -29.35 27.49
CA PRO A 329 -0.75 -29.47 27.94
C PRO A 329 -1.52 -28.14 27.82
N VAL A 330 -2.84 -28.23 27.60
CA VAL A 330 -3.71 -27.06 27.34
C VAL A 330 -3.59 -25.98 28.42
N ARG A 331 -3.56 -26.36 29.70
CA ARG A 331 -3.40 -25.40 30.82
C ARG A 331 -2.09 -24.61 30.72
N THR A 332 -1.00 -25.28 30.40
CA THR A 332 0.32 -24.63 30.25
C THR A 332 0.36 -23.72 29.03
N ARG A 333 -0.31 -24.11 27.93
CA ARG A 333 -0.45 -23.28 26.72
C ARG A 333 -1.21 -21.98 27.01
N TRP A 334 -2.31 -22.06 27.76
CA TRP A 334 -3.04 -20.87 28.21
C TRP A 334 -2.17 -19.94 29.06
N LEU A 335 -1.44 -20.50 30.04
CA LEU A 335 -0.55 -19.70 30.89
C LEU A 335 0.55 -19.02 30.08
N THR A 336 1.20 -19.75 29.15
CA THR A 336 2.26 -19.16 28.32
C THR A 336 1.73 -18.12 27.36
N ALA A 337 0.62 -18.39 26.68
CA ALA A 337 0.00 -17.44 25.76
C ALA A 337 -0.50 -16.19 26.47
N PHE A 338 -1.13 -16.34 27.65
CA PHE A 338 -1.55 -15.20 28.48
C PHE A 338 -0.35 -14.35 28.88
N LEU A 339 0.74 -14.97 29.36
CA LEU A 339 1.96 -14.26 29.76
C LEU A 339 2.59 -13.49 28.58
N LEU A 340 2.60 -14.08 27.37
CA LEU A 340 3.12 -13.41 26.17
C LEU A 340 2.21 -12.26 25.71
N ALA A 341 0.89 -12.46 25.72
CA ALA A 341 -0.07 -11.41 25.40
C ALA A 341 -0.03 -10.26 26.41
N ALA A 342 0.04 -10.59 27.71
CA ALA A 342 0.16 -9.63 28.80
C ALA A 342 1.45 -8.82 28.69
N ALA A 343 2.58 -9.42 28.30
CA ALA A 343 3.81 -8.67 28.05
C ALA A 343 3.65 -7.64 26.92
N ALA A 344 3.05 -8.02 25.79
CA ALA A 344 2.80 -7.07 24.71
C ALA A 344 1.82 -5.96 25.13
N LEU A 345 0.73 -6.29 25.83
CA LEU A 345 -0.21 -5.31 26.37
C LEU A 345 0.43 -4.39 27.41
N LEU A 346 1.32 -4.91 28.26
CA LEU A 346 2.03 -4.11 29.25
C LEU A 346 2.92 -3.07 28.58
N GLY A 347 3.63 -3.43 27.50
CA GLY A 347 4.40 -2.46 26.74
C GLY A 347 3.54 -1.35 26.12
N ALA A 348 2.38 -1.71 25.58
CA ALA A 348 1.40 -0.76 25.08
C ALA A 348 0.86 0.16 26.19
N ALA A 349 0.48 -0.41 27.34
CA ALA A 349 -0.03 0.33 28.49
C ALA A 349 1.02 1.28 29.07
N LEU A 350 2.28 0.82 29.23
CA LEU A 350 3.38 1.64 29.72
C LEU A 350 3.63 2.85 28.82
N TYR A 351 3.54 2.66 27.50
CA TYR A 351 3.66 3.76 26.54
C TYR A 351 2.50 4.76 26.68
N LEU A 352 1.26 4.29 26.75
CA LEU A 352 0.08 5.15 26.95
C LEU A 352 0.08 5.87 28.31
N SER A 353 0.65 5.25 29.34
CA SER A 353 0.77 5.84 30.68
C SER A 353 1.98 6.76 30.84
N HIS A 354 2.91 6.77 29.88
CA HIS A 354 4.17 7.51 30.00
C HIS A 354 3.93 9.00 30.25
N ASP A 355 2.87 9.56 29.68
CA ASP A 355 2.52 10.96 29.82
C ASP A 355 1.91 11.30 31.20
N ASN A 356 1.49 10.31 32.00
CA ASN A 356 0.99 10.51 33.37
C ASN A 356 2.12 10.54 34.43
N PHE A 357 3.36 10.21 34.08
CA PHE A 357 4.47 10.02 35.04
C PHE A 357 5.64 11.01 34.90
N LEU A 358 5.72 11.78 33.81
CA LEU A 358 6.76 12.80 33.62
C LEU A 358 6.10 14.14 33.23
N PRO A 359 6.08 15.16 34.12
CA PRO A 359 5.54 16.46 33.77
C PRO A 359 6.40 17.08 32.66
N ARG A 360 5.78 17.43 31.53
CA ARG A 360 6.41 18.34 30.56
C ARG A 360 6.55 19.69 31.24
N SER A 361 7.77 20.22 31.29
CA SER A 361 7.98 21.66 31.51
C SER A 361 7.35 22.40 30.33
N GLU A 362 6.23 23.07 30.54
CA GLU A 362 5.68 23.99 29.55
C GLU A 362 6.70 25.12 29.30
N PRO A 363 7.07 25.41 28.03
CA PRO A 363 7.82 26.62 27.74
C PRO A 363 6.93 27.83 28.03
N SER A 364 7.44 28.80 28.81
CA SER A 364 6.69 30.00 29.18
C SER A 364 6.23 30.78 27.94
N ALA A 365 4.92 30.99 27.81
CA ALA A 365 4.31 31.78 26.76
C ALA A 365 4.84 33.23 26.79
N ALA A 366 5.40 33.69 25.67
CA ALA A 366 5.59 35.12 25.41
C ALA A 366 4.24 35.76 25.04
N PRO A 367 3.94 36.98 25.51
CA PRO A 367 2.64 37.61 25.31
C PRO A 367 2.49 38.03 23.84
N GLY A 368 1.65 37.29 23.12
CA GLY A 368 1.40 37.42 21.67
C GLY A 368 1.03 36.09 21.01
N ALA A 369 1.38 34.96 21.63
CA ALA A 369 0.99 33.62 21.22
C ALA A 369 -0.18 33.12 22.09
N ALA A 370 -1.40 33.54 21.78
CA ALA A 370 -2.60 32.92 22.33
C ALA A 370 -3.13 31.90 21.31
N VAL A 371 -3.29 30.67 21.79
CA VAL A 371 -3.83 29.46 21.13
C VAL A 371 -2.81 28.66 20.29
N SER A 372 -2.09 27.77 20.97
CA SER A 372 -1.63 26.51 20.41
C SER A 372 -1.25 25.59 21.56
N SER A 373 -2.22 24.84 22.07
CA SER A 373 -1.96 23.63 22.86
C SER A 373 -1.11 22.64 22.05
N ALA A 374 -0.31 21.86 22.77
CA ALA A 374 0.67 20.85 22.36
C ALA A 374 0.43 20.04 21.06
N PRO A 375 1.48 19.42 20.47
CA PRO A 375 1.39 18.65 19.22
C PRO A 375 0.47 17.42 19.38
N PRO A 376 -0.53 17.21 18.50
CA PRO A 376 -1.35 16.00 18.51
C PRO A 376 -0.63 14.89 17.72
N GLY A 377 0.08 14.02 18.44
CA GLY A 377 0.77 12.86 17.85
C GLY A 377 1.28 11.83 18.86
N SER A 378 1.25 12.19 20.15
CA SER A 378 1.23 11.27 21.29
C SER A 378 0.02 11.69 22.10
N ALA A 379 -1.01 10.84 22.21
CA ALA A 379 -2.06 11.08 23.19
C ALA A 379 -1.57 10.51 24.54
N PRO A 380 -1.28 11.34 25.55
CA PRO A 380 -1.80 11.07 26.87
C PRO A 380 -3.31 10.95 26.72
N ALA A 381 -3.94 10.09 27.51
CA ALA A 381 -5.36 10.19 27.70
C ALA A 381 -5.66 11.50 28.45
N GLU A 382 -5.79 12.62 27.74
CA GLU A 382 -6.45 13.84 28.21
C GLU A 382 -6.84 14.74 27.02
N THR A 383 -8.15 14.96 26.92
CA THR A 383 -8.84 16.14 26.38
C THR A 383 -8.72 16.47 24.89
N GLN A 384 -9.45 15.72 24.05
CA GLN A 384 -9.94 16.22 22.75
C GLN A 384 -11.33 16.81 22.97
N THR A 385 -11.44 18.13 22.98
CA THR A 385 -12.71 18.88 23.16
C THR A 385 -13.61 18.81 21.92
N GLU A 386 -14.87 18.46 22.15
CA GLU A 386 -15.98 18.47 21.18
C GLU A 386 -16.51 19.88 20.82
N PRO A 387 -17.35 19.99 19.77
CA PRO A 387 -18.24 21.14 19.50
C PRO A 387 -19.38 21.33 20.54
N ASN A 388 -19.34 20.59 21.66
CA ASN A 388 -20.11 20.78 22.88
C ASN A 388 -19.27 20.55 24.17
N GLY A 389 -17.94 20.45 24.08
CA GLY A 389 -17.06 20.32 25.25
C GLY A 389 -17.00 18.95 25.94
N GLU A 390 -17.56 17.87 25.37
CA GLU A 390 -17.33 16.51 25.88
C GLU A 390 -16.03 15.90 25.33
N GLU A 391 -15.21 15.34 26.21
CA GLU A 391 -13.96 14.66 25.82
C GLU A 391 -14.22 13.30 25.18
N ALA A 392 -13.44 12.93 24.16
CA ALA A 392 -13.44 11.57 23.63
C ALA A 392 -13.25 10.54 24.77
N PRO A 393 -14.13 9.52 24.91
CA PRO A 393 -14.06 8.63 26.06
C PRO A 393 -12.73 7.86 26.11
N PRO A 394 -12.22 7.48 27.30
CA PRO A 394 -10.98 6.73 27.41
C PRO A 394 -11.02 5.43 26.59
N MET A 395 -9.92 5.10 25.90
CA MET A 395 -9.83 3.90 25.06
C MET A 395 -10.14 2.63 25.88
N PHE A 396 -10.81 1.65 25.25
CA PHE A 396 -11.31 0.41 25.85
C PHE A 396 -12.46 0.54 26.85
N THR A 397 -13.06 1.72 26.98
CA THR A 397 -14.36 1.88 27.64
C THR A 397 -15.50 1.50 26.68
N ARG A 398 -16.67 1.19 27.23
CA ARG A 398 -17.88 0.91 26.42
C ARG A 398 -18.24 2.14 25.60
N GLU A 399 -18.09 3.31 26.21
CA GLU A 399 -18.36 4.63 25.69
C GLU A 399 -17.46 4.91 24.48
N TRP A 400 -16.15 4.62 24.57
CA TRP A 400 -15.23 4.78 23.45
C TRP A 400 -15.57 3.89 22.26
N VAL A 401 -16.03 2.65 22.53
CA VAL A 401 -16.47 1.73 21.47
C VAL A 401 -17.71 2.29 20.78
N VAL A 402 -18.71 2.75 21.53
CA VAL A 402 -19.91 3.37 20.97
C VAL A 402 -19.53 4.62 20.18
N TYR A 403 -18.80 5.56 20.78
CA TYR A 403 -18.30 6.78 20.14
C TYR A 403 -17.55 6.49 18.82
N SER A 404 -16.58 5.58 18.86
CA SER A 404 -15.81 5.21 17.68
C SER A 404 -16.68 4.61 16.59
N LEU A 405 -17.74 3.88 16.94
CA LEU A 405 -18.68 3.29 16.00
C LEU A 405 -19.69 4.29 15.42
N THR A 406 -20.08 5.32 16.16
CA THR A 406 -21.15 6.25 15.79
C THR A 406 -20.67 7.60 15.26
N ARG A 407 -19.40 7.99 15.46
CA ARG A 407 -18.87 9.30 15.05
C ARG A 407 -18.90 9.59 13.55
N GLN A 408 -19.04 8.57 12.71
CA GLN A 408 -19.08 8.70 11.26
C GLN A 408 -20.17 7.79 10.68
N PRO A 409 -20.91 8.23 9.65
CA PRO A 409 -21.92 7.41 9.02
C PRO A 409 -21.29 6.22 8.28
N LEU A 410 -22.07 5.14 8.16
CA LEU A 410 -21.68 3.92 7.46
C LEU A 410 -22.21 3.94 6.01
N ILE A 411 -21.31 3.90 5.05
CA ILE A 411 -21.55 3.87 3.61
C ILE A 411 -21.45 2.42 3.12
N LEU A 412 -22.55 1.68 3.24
CA LEU A 412 -22.59 0.24 2.91
C LEU A 412 -22.30 -0.08 1.43
N SER A 413 -22.53 0.88 0.53
CA SER A 413 -22.20 0.73 -0.90
C SER A 413 -20.71 0.46 -1.14
N ARG A 414 -19.82 0.84 -0.22
CA ARG A 414 -18.36 0.58 -0.28
C ARG A 414 -18.02 -0.93 -0.26
N LEU A 415 -18.92 -1.79 0.21
CA LEU A 415 -18.71 -3.24 0.22
C LEU A 415 -18.77 -3.89 -1.17
N PHE A 416 -19.57 -3.31 -2.07
CA PHE A 416 -19.84 -3.79 -3.42
C PHE A 416 -19.17 -2.89 -4.48
N PRO A 417 -19.13 -3.26 -5.77
CA PRO A 417 -18.58 -2.42 -6.82
C PRO A 417 -19.13 -0.98 -6.79
N ASN A 418 -18.24 0.00 -6.78
CA ASN A 418 -18.58 1.43 -6.70
C ASN A 418 -17.46 2.29 -7.31
N GLU A 419 -17.69 3.58 -7.47
CA GLU A 419 -16.73 4.53 -8.06
C GLU A 419 -15.48 4.77 -7.21
N THR A 420 -15.58 4.67 -5.88
CA THR A 420 -14.44 4.85 -4.96
C THR A 420 -13.44 3.69 -5.03
N PHE A 421 -13.96 2.47 -5.17
CA PHE A 421 -13.16 1.27 -5.39
C PHE A 421 -13.90 0.32 -6.31
N ALA A 422 -13.54 0.34 -7.60
CA ALA A 422 -14.22 -0.39 -8.67
C ALA A 422 -14.66 -1.84 -8.34
N PRO A 423 -13.82 -2.72 -7.74
CA PRO A 423 -14.25 -4.06 -7.38
C PRO A 423 -15.17 -4.11 -6.13
N GLY A 424 -15.14 -3.10 -5.28
CA GLY A 424 -15.69 -3.14 -3.93
C GLY A 424 -14.81 -3.95 -2.96
N ILE A 425 -15.01 -3.71 -1.66
CA ILE A 425 -14.17 -4.34 -0.62
C ILE A 425 -14.33 -5.87 -0.60
N LEU A 426 -15.54 -6.40 -0.74
CA LEU A 426 -15.78 -7.85 -0.62
C LEU A 426 -15.13 -8.65 -1.75
N LEU A 427 -15.30 -8.21 -3.00
CA LEU A 427 -14.72 -8.90 -4.16
C LEU A 427 -13.19 -8.77 -4.15
N ALA A 428 -12.66 -7.59 -3.87
CA ALA A 428 -11.21 -7.40 -3.76
C ALA A 428 -10.59 -8.27 -2.66
N LEU A 429 -11.23 -8.34 -1.49
CA LEU A 429 -10.80 -9.19 -0.39
C LEU A 429 -10.82 -10.67 -0.80
N LEU A 430 -11.92 -11.12 -1.42
CA LEU A 430 -12.05 -12.50 -1.89
C LEU A 430 -10.93 -12.86 -2.88
N ILE A 431 -10.66 -12.01 -3.87
CA ILE A 431 -9.55 -12.20 -4.82
C ILE A 431 -8.22 -12.31 -4.08
N ALA A 432 -7.97 -11.43 -3.10
CA ALA A 432 -6.70 -11.37 -2.40
C ALA A 432 -6.40 -12.60 -1.52
N VAL A 433 -7.42 -13.20 -0.88
CA VAL A 433 -7.22 -14.26 0.12
C VAL A 433 -7.66 -15.66 -0.32
N LEU A 434 -8.59 -15.78 -1.26
CA LEU A 434 -9.16 -17.07 -1.66
C LEU A 434 -8.11 -18.10 -2.13
N PRO A 435 -7.09 -17.74 -2.94
CA PRO A 435 -6.10 -18.71 -3.40
C PRO A 435 -5.31 -19.34 -2.23
N LEU A 436 -4.89 -18.51 -1.28
CA LEU A 436 -4.15 -18.95 -0.10
C LEU A 436 -5.03 -19.80 0.82
N ILE A 437 -6.27 -19.37 1.09
CA ILE A 437 -7.23 -20.13 1.90
C ILE A 437 -7.54 -21.48 1.24
N ALA A 438 -7.77 -21.51 -0.07
CA ALA A 438 -8.02 -22.73 -0.82
C ALA A 438 -6.83 -23.70 -0.72
N LEU A 439 -5.60 -23.19 -0.86
CA LEU A 439 -4.39 -23.99 -0.77
C LEU A 439 -4.19 -24.59 0.62
N LEU A 440 -4.41 -23.80 1.68
CA LEU A 440 -4.38 -24.28 3.07
C LEU A 440 -5.48 -25.33 3.33
N THR A 441 -6.67 -25.13 2.78
CA THR A 441 -7.80 -26.05 2.92
C THR A 441 -7.54 -27.39 2.24
N VAL A 442 -6.99 -27.38 1.02
CA VAL A 442 -6.61 -28.60 0.29
C VAL A 442 -5.55 -29.38 1.07
N TRP A 443 -4.52 -28.68 1.57
CA TRP A 443 -3.49 -29.32 2.39
C TRP A 443 -4.04 -29.91 3.69
N ASP A 444 -4.87 -29.16 4.44
CA ASP A 444 -5.46 -29.64 5.68
C ASP A 444 -6.36 -30.87 5.45
N ARG A 445 -7.11 -30.91 4.35
CA ARG A 445 -7.90 -32.09 3.96
C ARG A 445 -7.04 -33.31 3.64
N GLU A 446 -5.93 -33.13 2.92
CA GLU A 446 -5.04 -34.25 2.54
C GLU A 446 -4.17 -34.75 3.70
N ARG A 447 -3.67 -33.85 4.55
CA ARG A 447 -2.63 -34.17 5.54
C ARG A 447 -3.11 -34.10 6.99
N ARG A 448 -4.32 -33.59 7.23
CA ARG A 448 -4.93 -33.35 8.55
C ARG A 448 -3.96 -32.58 9.45
N TRP A 449 -3.97 -31.25 9.34
CA TRP A 449 -3.11 -30.42 10.16
C TRP A 449 -3.35 -30.76 11.64
N ARG A 450 -2.29 -31.26 12.29
CA ARG A 450 -2.31 -31.82 13.64
C ARG A 450 -2.37 -30.72 14.71
N ILE A 451 -3.42 -29.91 14.64
CA ILE A 451 -3.83 -28.94 15.66
C ILE A 451 -5.13 -29.41 16.30
N ASP A 452 -5.27 -29.21 17.61
CA ASP A 452 -6.49 -29.57 18.34
C ASP A 452 -7.65 -28.62 18.01
N ARG A 453 -8.88 -29.06 18.33
CA ARG A 453 -10.11 -28.32 17.99
C ARG A 453 -10.17 -26.93 18.63
N LEU A 454 -9.65 -26.77 19.85
CA LEU A 454 -9.62 -25.47 20.52
C LEU A 454 -8.72 -24.49 19.76
N THR A 455 -7.51 -24.91 19.41
CA THR A 455 -6.57 -24.10 18.60
C THR A 455 -7.18 -23.69 17.26
N ARG A 456 -7.84 -24.62 16.59
CA ARG A 456 -8.56 -24.33 15.34
C ARG A 456 -9.66 -23.29 15.54
N GLY A 457 -10.42 -23.40 16.64
CA GLY A 457 -11.44 -22.42 17.03
C GLY A 457 -10.86 -21.04 17.31
N LEU A 458 -9.73 -20.97 18.02
CA LEU A 458 -9.05 -19.69 18.32
C LEU A 458 -8.50 -19.00 17.06
N ILE A 459 -7.90 -19.77 16.14
CA ILE A 459 -7.47 -19.24 14.84
C ILE A 459 -8.66 -18.70 14.05
N ALA A 460 -9.77 -19.44 14.00
CA ALA A 460 -10.97 -19.02 13.32
C ALA A 460 -11.56 -17.74 13.94
N LEU A 461 -11.62 -17.66 15.27
CA LEU A 461 -12.09 -16.48 16.00
C LEU A 461 -11.22 -15.25 15.72
N MET A 462 -9.89 -15.40 15.75
CA MET A 462 -8.96 -14.31 15.42
C MET A 462 -9.15 -13.80 13.99
N LEU A 463 -9.18 -14.71 13.00
CA LEU A 463 -9.33 -14.34 11.60
C LEU A 463 -10.69 -13.69 11.31
N THR A 464 -11.77 -14.24 11.87
CA THR A 464 -13.13 -13.68 11.70
C THR A 464 -13.27 -12.34 12.39
N GLY A 465 -12.72 -12.18 13.60
CA GLY A 465 -12.73 -10.91 14.34
C GLY A 465 -11.99 -9.80 13.59
N PHE A 466 -10.75 -10.03 13.15
CA PHE A 466 -10.00 -9.04 12.36
C PHE A 466 -10.67 -8.72 11.02
N CYS A 467 -11.26 -9.72 10.36
CA CYS A 467 -11.99 -9.49 9.11
C CYS A 467 -13.24 -8.61 9.35
N ALA A 468 -14.06 -8.93 10.36
CA ALA A 468 -15.28 -8.20 10.67
C ALA A 468 -15.01 -6.74 11.05
N VAL A 469 -14.01 -6.50 11.90
CA VAL A 469 -13.58 -5.14 12.28
C VAL A 469 -13.07 -4.38 11.05
N GLY A 470 -12.25 -5.01 10.22
CA GLY A 470 -11.75 -4.38 8.99
C GLY A 470 -12.86 -4.00 8.02
N LEU A 471 -13.84 -4.88 7.80
CA LEU A 471 -15.01 -4.59 6.95
C LEU A 471 -15.84 -3.42 7.50
N LEU A 472 -16.03 -3.35 8.82
CA LEU A 472 -16.76 -2.26 9.48
C LEU A 472 -16.06 -0.91 9.33
N ILE A 473 -14.73 -0.87 9.43
CA ILE A 473 -13.97 0.38 9.24
C ILE A 473 -13.96 0.78 7.76
N SER A 474 -13.94 -0.19 6.82
CA SER A 474 -13.98 0.07 5.37
C SER A 474 -15.25 0.77 4.89
N VAL A 475 -16.36 0.70 5.62
CA VAL A 475 -17.60 1.39 5.24
C VAL A 475 -17.74 2.79 5.86
N LYS A 476 -16.82 3.25 6.71
CA LYS A 476 -16.86 4.62 7.24
C LYS A 476 -16.37 5.65 6.21
N ILE A 477 -16.79 6.92 6.37
CA ILE A 477 -16.21 8.06 5.65
C ILE A 477 -14.68 8.05 5.79
N GLY A 478 -13.96 8.32 4.69
CA GLY A 478 -12.51 8.18 4.57
C GLY A 478 -12.01 6.74 4.32
N GLY A 479 -12.87 5.72 4.42
CA GLY A 479 -12.57 4.31 4.18
C GLY A 479 -12.89 3.80 2.75
N GLY A 480 -12.76 2.49 2.55
CA GLY A 480 -13.38 1.80 1.40
C GLY A 480 -12.70 1.94 0.03
N SER A 481 -11.65 2.75 -0.09
CA SER A 481 -10.92 2.99 -1.35
C SER A 481 -9.92 1.89 -1.73
N ASN A 482 -9.61 0.99 -0.79
CA ASN A 482 -8.72 -0.16 -0.97
C ASN A 482 -8.80 -1.09 0.25
N LEU A 483 -7.94 -2.11 0.32
CA LEU A 483 -7.90 -3.09 1.42
C LEU A 483 -7.11 -2.65 2.68
N HIS A 484 -6.82 -1.36 2.85
CA HIS A 484 -6.01 -0.83 3.97
C HIS A 484 -6.50 -1.30 5.34
N ASN A 485 -7.82 -1.20 5.57
CA ASN A 485 -8.43 -1.49 6.87
C ASN A 485 -8.49 -3.00 7.18
N LEU A 486 -8.11 -3.86 6.22
CA LEU A 486 -8.05 -5.32 6.37
C LEU A 486 -6.62 -5.77 6.71
N ASP A 487 -5.71 -4.84 7.04
CA ASP A 487 -4.30 -5.07 7.34
C ASP A 487 -4.08 -6.17 8.39
N MET A 488 -4.76 -6.10 9.54
CA MET A 488 -4.65 -7.10 10.60
C MET A 488 -5.12 -8.48 10.14
N PHE A 489 -6.21 -8.56 9.37
CA PHE A 489 -6.71 -9.82 8.83
C PHE A 489 -5.72 -10.44 7.85
N LEU A 490 -5.19 -9.65 6.91
CA LEU A 490 -4.21 -10.11 5.93
C LEU A 490 -2.93 -10.59 6.62
N ILE A 491 -2.39 -9.82 7.58
CA ILE A 491 -1.22 -10.25 8.36
C ILE A 491 -1.51 -11.52 9.15
N ALA A 492 -2.67 -11.61 9.83
CA ALA A 492 -3.02 -12.80 10.60
C ALA A 492 -3.17 -14.05 9.73
N LEU A 493 -3.78 -13.94 8.55
CA LEU A 493 -3.87 -15.03 7.59
C LEU A 493 -2.48 -15.46 7.11
N LEU A 494 -1.59 -14.52 6.83
CA LEU A 494 -0.20 -14.79 6.47
C LEU A 494 0.55 -15.51 7.61
N VAL A 495 0.38 -15.07 8.86
CA VAL A 495 0.97 -15.74 10.04
C VAL A 495 0.48 -17.18 10.14
N VAL A 496 -0.82 -17.42 9.99
CA VAL A 496 -1.39 -18.78 9.97
C VAL A 496 -0.78 -19.62 8.84
N ALA A 497 -0.64 -19.06 7.64
CA ALA A 497 -0.01 -19.74 6.52
C ALA A 497 1.46 -20.09 6.78
N ALA A 498 2.20 -19.20 7.44
CA ALA A 498 3.60 -19.44 7.79
C ALA A 498 3.75 -20.50 8.90
N LEU A 499 2.83 -20.52 9.87
CA LEU A 499 2.78 -21.57 10.88
C LEU A 499 2.46 -22.93 10.24
N ALA A 500 1.45 -22.99 9.36
CA ALA A 500 1.17 -24.18 8.55
C ALA A 500 2.38 -24.64 7.74
N TRP A 501 3.10 -23.70 7.10
CA TRP A 501 4.33 -23.97 6.35
C TRP A 501 5.36 -24.73 7.19
N ASN A 502 5.60 -24.26 8.42
CA ASN A 502 6.52 -24.89 9.37
C ASN A 502 6.03 -26.27 9.86
N ASP A 503 4.72 -26.49 9.90
CA ASP A 503 4.07 -27.74 10.34
C ASP A 503 3.85 -28.79 9.22
N GLY A 504 4.51 -28.62 8.07
CA GLY A 504 4.59 -29.63 7.01
C GLY A 504 3.93 -29.24 5.69
N PHE A 505 3.20 -28.12 5.63
CA PHE A 505 2.65 -27.59 4.38
C PHE A 505 3.76 -27.31 3.35
N GLY A 506 4.92 -26.79 3.77
CA GLY A 506 6.02 -26.51 2.85
C GLY A 506 6.61 -27.75 2.20
N GLY A 507 6.71 -28.86 2.92
CA GLY A 507 7.14 -30.14 2.35
C GLY A 507 6.13 -30.69 1.35
N TRP A 508 4.84 -30.63 1.70
CA TRP A 508 3.75 -31.04 0.83
C TRP A 508 3.67 -30.22 -0.47
N ALA A 509 3.74 -28.89 -0.38
CA ALA A 509 3.67 -28.00 -1.53
C ALA A 509 4.83 -28.28 -2.51
N ARG A 510 6.06 -28.41 -1.99
CA ARG A 510 7.23 -28.80 -2.81
C ARG A 510 7.06 -30.16 -3.48
N GLY A 511 6.50 -31.14 -2.76
CA GLY A 511 6.19 -32.46 -3.32
C GLY A 511 5.17 -32.39 -4.45
N CYS A 512 4.12 -31.59 -4.30
CA CYS A 512 3.12 -31.37 -5.35
C CYS A 512 3.72 -30.75 -6.61
N VAL A 513 4.57 -29.72 -6.43
CA VAL A 513 5.25 -29.02 -7.52
C VAL A 513 6.25 -29.92 -8.24
N ARG A 514 7.07 -30.70 -7.51
CA ARG A 514 8.01 -31.66 -8.11
C ARG A 514 7.30 -32.80 -8.84
N GLY A 515 6.15 -33.24 -8.31
CA GLY A 515 5.33 -34.31 -8.88
C GLY A 515 4.36 -33.86 -9.98
N ASN A 516 4.41 -32.61 -10.46
CA ASN A 516 3.49 -32.07 -11.46
C ASN A 516 2.00 -32.27 -11.12
N ARG A 517 1.63 -32.23 -9.83
CA ARG A 517 0.22 -32.40 -9.41
C ARG A 517 -0.62 -31.18 -9.85
N PRO A 518 -1.92 -31.35 -10.18
CA PRO A 518 -2.83 -30.25 -10.57
C PRO A 518 -2.86 -29.07 -9.58
N VAL A 519 -2.71 -29.35 -8.28
CA VAL A 519 -2.61 -28.34 -7.22
C VAL A 519 -1.48 -27.31 -7.46
N SER A 520 -0.48 -27.64 -8.26
CA SER A 520 0.59 -26.71 -8.64
C SER A 520 0.09 -25.50 -9.42
N LEU A 521 -1.02 -25.63 -10.15
CA LEU A 521 -1.69 -24.49 -10.79
C LEU A 521 -2.27 -23.52 -9.75
N LEU A 522 -2.85 -24.05 -8.66
CA LEU A 522 -3.32 -23.24 -7.54
C LEU A 522 -2.16 -22.55 -6.81
N ILE A 523 -1.00 -23.22 -6.67
CA ILE A 523 0.22 -22.61 -6.11
C ILE A 523 0.70 -21.46 -7.01
N ALA A 524 0.76 -21.67 -8.32
CA ALA A 524 1.12 -20.60 -9.27
C ALA A 524 0.12 -19.43 -9.21
N ALA A 525 -1.19 -19.72 -9.18
CA ALA A 525 -2.23 -18.71 -9.04
C ALA A 525 -2.10 -17.92 -7.72
N THR A 526 -1.80 -18.60 -6.61
CA THR A 526 -1.58 -17.96 -5.30
C THR A 526 -0.42 -16.96 -5.36
N ILE A 527 0.61 -17.22 -6.16
CA ILE A 527 1.74 -16.32 -6.35
C ILE A 527 1.42 -15.16 -7.30
N LEU A 528 0.70 -15.43 -8.39
CA LEU A 528 0.42 -14.44 -9.45
C LEU A 528 -0.69 -13.45 -9.07
N ILE A 529 -1.75 -13.92 -8.41
CA ILE A 529 -2.93 -13.12 -8.08
C ILE A 529 -2.57 -11.83 -7.30
N PRO A 530 -1.67 -11.86 -6.30
CA PRO A 530 -1.21 -10.66 -5.62
C PRO A 530 -0.66 -9.56 -6.51
N THR A 531 -0.18 -9.91 -7.70
CA THR A 531 0.42 -8.97 -8.65
C THR A 531 -0.50 -8.56 -9.79
N VAL A 532 -1.71 -9.11 -9.87
CA VAL A 532 -2.66 -8.79 -10.94
C VAL A 532 -2.95 -7.29 -10.95
N SER A 533 -3.28 -6.68 -9.81
CA SER A 533 -3.54 -5.24 -9.74
C SER A 533 -2.36 -4.42 -10.28
N ILE A 534 -1.13 -4.75 -9.85
CA ILE A 534 0.11 -4.08 -10.30
C ILE A 534 0.27 -4.18 -11.81
N VAL A 535 0.18 -5.40 -12.33
CA VAL A 535 0.46 -5.72 -13.74
C VAL A 535 -0.56 -5.07 -14.68
N PHE A 536 -1.83 -4.98 -14.26
CA PHE A 536 -2.87 -4.32 -15.05
C PHE A 536 -2.92 -2.81 -14.87
N SER A 537 -2.49 -2.26 -13.73
CA SER A 537 -2.36 -0.81 -13.51
C SER A 537 -1.04 -0.23 -14.03
N LEU A 538 -0.09 -1.07 -14.42
CA LEU A 538 1.21 -0.61 -14.90
C LEU A 538 1.04 0.21 -16.19
N THR A 539 1.41 1.48 -16.12
CA THR A 539 1.44 2.42 -17.26
C THR A 539 2.70 3.26 -17.16
N PRO A 540 3.30 3.72 -18.28
CA PRO A 540 4.42 4.65 -18.20
C PRO A 540 3.98 5.92 -17.48
N LYS A 541 4.63 6.22 -16.35
CA LYS A 541 4.34 7.45 -15.62
C LYS A 541 4.76 8.64 -16.48
N ARG A 542 3.84 9.59 -16.63
CA ARG A 542 4.06 10.85 -17.32
C ARG A 542 3.94 11.94 -16.27
N TYR A 543 4.98 12.76 -16.20
CA TYR A 543 4.94 14.01 -15.45
C TYR A 543 4.73 15.14 -16.46
N PRO A 544 4.24 16.31 -16.01
CA PRO A 544 4.20 17.50 -16.85
C PRO A 544 5.55 17.83 -17.48
N ASP A 545 5.51 18.58 -18.58
CA ASP A 545 6.72 18.93 -19.32
C ASP A 545 7.72 19.69 -18.44
N ALA A 546 9.02 19.52 -18.72
CA ALA A 546 10.07 20.15 -17.93
C ALA A 546 10.01 21.68 -17.99
N GLU A 547 9.61 22.26 -19.11
CA GLU A 547 9.50 23.70 -19.30
C GLU A 547 8.35 24.28 -18.46
N THR A 548 7.16 23.69 -18.55
CA THR A 548 5.98 24.12 -17.75
C THR A 548 6.17 23.88 -16.25
N THR A 549 6.88 22.80 -15.89
CA THR A 549 7.23 22.52 -14.50
C THR A 549 8.21 23.55 -13.94
N ARG A 550 9.19 23.99 -14.75
CA ARG A 550 10.12 25.04 -14.36
C ARG A 550 9.41 26.38 -14.22
N ASP A 551 8.56 26.74 -15.17
CA ASP A 551 7.76 27.97 -15.12
C ASP A 551 6.90 28.01 -13.84
N ALA A 552 6.16 26.95 -13.54
CA ALA A 552 5.36 26.86 -12.32
C ALA A 552 6.21 27.05 -11.05
N LEU A 553 7.42 26.46 -11.01
CA LEU A 553 8.31 26.62 -9.87
C LEU A 553 8.84 28.06 -9.76
N GLU A 554 9.31 28.65 -10.86
CA GLU A 554 9.81 30.03 -10.91
C GLU A 554 8.74 31.03 -10.47
N LYS A 555 7.48 30.81 -10.84
CA LYS A 555 6.34 31.63 -10.43
C LYS A 555 6.04 31.54 -8.94
N ILE A 556 6.11 30.34 -8.36
CA ILE A 556 5.99 30.16 -6.91
C ILE A 556 7.15 30.84 -6.19
N GLN A 557 8.38 30.69 -6.69
CA GLN A 557 9.56 31.34 -6.12
C GLN A 557 9.40 32.86 -6.14
N ALA A 558 8.98 33.44 -7.27
CA ALA A 558 8.74 34.87 -7.42
C ALA A 558 7.62 35.36 -6.48
N ALA A 559 6.55 34.58 -6.28
CA ALA A 559 5.47 34.93 -5.35
C ALA A 559 5.95 34.98 -3.89
N ILE A 560 6.87 34.08 -3.50
CA ILE A 560 7.48 34.05 -2.17
C ILE A 560 8.45 35.23 -2.00
N GLU A 561 9.28 35.52 -3.00
CA GLU A 561 10.19 36.66 -2.98
C GLU A 561 9.43 37.99 -2.92
N ALA A 562 8.34 38.11 -3.67
CA ALA A 562 7.47 39.29 -3.66
C ALA A 562 6.68 39.48 -2.36
N ALA A 563 6.64 38.47 -1.49
CA ALA A 563 6.05 38.60 -0.16
C ALA A 563 6.98 39.32 0.83
N ASP A 564 8.29 39.43 0.54
CA ASP A 564 9.26 40.23 1.31
C ASP A 564 9.17 40.03 2.85
N GLY A 565 9.04 38.78 3.29
CA GLY A 565 8.93 38.41 4.71
C GLY A 565 7.52 38.44 5.30
N GLU A 566 6.50 38.79 4.51
CA GLU A 566 5.09 38.54 4.86
C GLU A 566 4.75 37.05 4.82
N ASP A 567 3.69 36.68 5.53
CA ASP A 567 3.26 35.30 5.71
C ASP A 567 2.83 34.66 4.37
N VAL A 568 3.47 33.53 4.01
CA VAL A 568 3.09 32.69 2.87
C VAL A 568 2.59 31.34 3.39
N LEU A 569 1.33 31.03 3.15
CA LEU A 569 0.71 29.79 3.62
C LEU A 569 0.89 28.67 2.59
N PHE A 570 1.43 27.53 3.02
CA PHE A 570 1.41 26.29 2.25
C PHE A 570 0.31 25.36 2.80
N ILE A 571 -0.84 25.34 2.15
CA ILE A 571 -1.88 24.32 2.43
C ILE A 571 -1.44 22.97 1.86
N ASP A 572 -0.89 22.97 0.64
CA ASP A 572 -0.30 21.79 -0.03
C ASP A 572 1.13 22.12 -0.51
N GLN A 573 1.83 21.14 -1.07
CA GLN A 573 3.15 21.26 -1.67
C GLN A 573 4.29 21.63 -0.67
N ARG A 574 4.15 21.31 0.62
CA ARG A 574 5.15 21.64 1.66
C ARG A 574 6.52 20.98 1.45
N GLN A 575 6.61 19.92 0.67
CA GLN A 575 7.88 19.30 0.29
C GLN A 575 8.80 20.26 -0.48
N LEU A 576 8.25 21.30 -1.13
CA LEU A 576 9.07 22.32 -1.79
C LEU A 576 9.97 23.04 -0.77
N LEU A 577 9.48 23.29 0.45
CA LEU A 577 10.28 23.79 1.57
C LEU A 577 11.30 22.74 2.03
N THR A 578 10.84 21.49 2.24
CA THR A 578 11.68 20.38 2.73
C THR A 578 12.93 20.15 1.89
N PHE A 579 12.78 20.21 0.57
CA PHE A 579 13.86 19.92 -0.38
C PHE A 579 14.54 21.18 -0.93
N GLY A 580 14.23 22.36 -0.38
CA GLY A 580 14.86 23.62 -0.79
C GLY A 580 14.60 23.98 -2.25
N SER A 581 13.42 23.63 -2.77
CA SER A 581 13.00 23.97 -4.14
C SER A 581 12.44 25.39 -4.24
N VAL A 582 12.16 26.04 -3.12
CA VAL A 582 11.73 27.43 -3.02
C VAL A 582 12.62 28.20 -2.03
N PRO A 583 12.67 29.54 -2.11
CA PRO A 583 13.35 30.38 -1.11
C PRO A 583 12.93 30.04 0.32
N ARG A 584 13.85 30.27 1.25
CA ARG A 584 13.57 30.07 2.68
C ARG A 584 12.55 31.13 3.11
N THR A 585 11.39 30.66 3.56
CA THR A 585 10.33 31.47 4.14
C THR A 585 9.92 30.84 5.46
N GLU A 586 9.27 31.63 6.30
CA GLU A 586 8.74 31.16 7.56
C GLU A 586 7.67 30.09 7.36
N LEU A 587 7.81 28.99 8.11
CA LEU A 587 6.86 27.91 8.10
C LEU A 587 5.64 28.27 8.95
N ILE A 588 4.48 28.32 8.30
CA ILE A 588 3.18 28.28 8.96
C ILE A 588 2.75 26.81 9.00
N ALA A 589 2.82 26.20 10.18
CA ALA A 589 2.55 24.77 10.36
C ALA A 589 1.03 24.47 10.34
N ASP A 590 0.21 25.44 10.72
CA ASP A 590 -1.26 25.35 10.72
C ASP A 590 -1.83 25.18 9.30
N TYR A 591 -3.10 24.80 9.21
CA TYR A 591 -3.85 24.68 7.95
C TYR A 591 -3.20 23.75 6.91
N GLU A 592 -2.61 22.65 7.39
CA GLU A 592 -2.12 21.58 6.54
C GLU A 592 -3.27 20.79 5.92
N LYS A 593 -3.24 20.53 4.61
CA LYS A 593 -4.31 19.87 3.85
C LYS A 593 -4.91 18.62 4.50
N LYS A 594 -4.11 17.68 5.00
CA LYS A 594 -4.65 16.43 5.59
C LYS A 594 -5.32 16.69 6.93
N TRP A 595 -4.75 17.57 7.74
CA TRP A 595 -5.37 17.99 8.98
C TRP A 595 -6.70 18.70 8.68
N MET A 596 -6.71 19.69 7.79
CA MET A 596 -7.94 20.34 7.35
C MET A 596 -8.97 19.34 6.83
N MET A 597 -8.56 18.35 6.04
CA MET A 597 -9.47 17.31 5.54
C MET A 597 -10.04 16.44 6.68
N ASP A 598 -9.24 16.06 7.68
CA ASP A 598 -9.74 15.29 8.84
C ASP A 598 -10.76 16.08 9.66
N GLU A 599 -10.48 17.35 9.94
CA GLU A 599 -11.38 18.24 10.69
C GLU A 599 -12.66 18.54 9.89
N ALA A 600 -12.55 18.68 8.56
CA ALA A 600 -13.72 18.81 7.67
C ALA A 600 -14.58 17.53 7.68
N MET A 601 -13.96 16.35 7.60
CA MET A 601 -14.66 15.05 7.71
C MET A 601 -15.28 14.82 9.08
N ALA A 602 -14.74 15.43 10.13
CA ALA A 602 -15.30 15.45 11.47
C ALA A 602 -16.39 16.53 11.66
N ASN A 603 -16.63 17.39 10.65
CA ASN A 603 -17.55 18.52 10.71
C ASN A 603 -17.22 19.48 11.87
N ASN A 604 -15.93 19.69 12.15
CA ASN A 604 -15.43 20.49 13.27
C ASN A 604 -15.33 21.98 12.90
N ALA A 605 -16.44 22.71 12.97
CA ALA A 605 -16.46 24.13 12.60
C ALA A 605 -15.62 25.04 13.52
N GLU A 606 -15.46 24.67 14.79
CA GLU A 606 -14.68 25.45 15.76
C GLU A 606 -13.20 25.49 15.39
N TRP A 607 -12.65 24.36 14.92
CA TRP A 607 -11.25 24.29 14.45
C TRP A 607 -10.97 25.25 13.28
N PHE A 608 -11.95 25.49 12.40
CA PHE A 608 -11.80 26.42 11.27
C PHE A 608 -12.06 27.88 11.62
N ALA A 609 -12.58 28.21 12.80
CA ALA A 609 -12.81 29.59 13.21
C ALA A 609 -11.54 30.49 13.11
N PRO A 610 -10.37 30.10 13.66
CA PRO A 610 -9.14 30.89 13.49
C PRO A 610 -8.70 31.00 12.03
N TYR A 611 -8.88 29.95 11.24
CA TYR A 611 -8.59 29.97 9.81
C TYR A 611 -9.41 31.03 9.07
N TYR A 612 -10.72 31.11 9.35
CA TYR A 612 -11.60 32.10 8.73
C TYR A 612 -11.27 33.52 9.16
N MET A 613 -10.85 33.71 10.41
CA MET A 613 -10.36 35.01 10.88
C MET A 613 -9.09 35.44 10.14
N ASP A 614 -8.12 34.54 9.96
CA ASP A 614 -6.89 34.81 9.20
C ASP A 614 -7.18 35.16 7.74
N LEU A 615 -8.11 34.43 7.10
CA LEU A 615 -8.55 34.70 5.73
C LEU A 615 -9.21 36.08 5.62
N LYS A 616 -10.13 36.41 6.53
CA LYS A 616 -10.83 37.71 6.57
C LYS A 616 -9.88 38.88 6.81
N ALA A 617 -8.87 38.66 7.66
CA ALA A 617 -7.80 39.60 7.92
C ALA A 617 -6.80 39.73 6.75
N ARG A 618 -6.90 38.87 5.72
CA ARG A 618 -5.97 38.81 4.58
C ARG A 618 -4.51 38.64 5.04
N ARG A 619 -4.31 37.85 6.08
CA ARG A 619 -3.00 37.65 6.73
C ARG A 619 -1.93 37.16 5.75
N PHE A 620 -2.29 36.23 4.88
CA PHE A 620 -1.35 35.60 3.97
C PHE A 620 -1.18 36.45 2.72
N ARG A 621 0.06 36.78 2.36
CA ARG A 621 0.38 37.47 1.11
C ARG A 621 0.19 36.57 -0.11
N ALA A 622 0.48 35.29 0.07
CA ALA A 622 0.19 34.24 -0.90
C ALA A 622 -0.23 32.95 -0.19
N ILE A 623 -1.10 32.17 -0.82
CA ILE A 623 -1.44 30.81 -0.40
C ILE A 623 -1.09 29.85 -1.53
N ILE A 624 -0.23 28.88 -1.24
CA ILE A 624 0.15 27.79 -2.13
C ILE A 624 -0.72 26.57 -1.80
N SER A 625 -1.51 26.13 -2.77
CA SER A 625 -2.48 25.05 -2.60
C SER A 625 -2.61 24.22 -3.87
N GLU A 626 -3.33 23.09 -3.78
CA GLU A 626 -3.87 22.48 -5.00
C GLU A 626 -4.99 23.38 -5.59
N PRO A 627 -5.30 23.28 -6.90
CA PRO A 627 -6.36 24.08 -7.50
C PRO A 627 -7.70 23.89 -6.77
N LEU A 628 -8.14 24.94 -6.07
CA LEU A 628 -9.41 24.92 -5.33
C LEU A 628 -10.58 25.12 -6.30
N GLN A 629 -11.66 24.38 -6.08
CA GLN A 629 -12.89 24.50 -6.87
C GLN A 629 -14.12 24.48 -5.97
N VAL A 630 -15.12 25.27 -6.30
CA VAL A 630 -16.44 25.21 -5.67
C VAL A 630 -17.32 24.27 -6.49
N LYS A 631 -17.07 22.97 -6.34
CA LYS A 631 -17.84 21.93 -7.01
C LYS A 631 -18.27 20.86 -6.02
N PHE A 632 -19.52 20.94 -5.61
CA PHE A 632 -20.18 19.87 -4.88
C PHE A 632 -20.51 18.73 -5.84
N GLN A 633 -20.11 17.52 -5.48
CA GLN A 633 -20.24 16.32 -6.30
C GLN A 633 -21.55 15.58 -6.02
N GLY A 634 -22.17 15.80 -4.85
CA GLY A 634 -23.40 15.09 -4.47
C GLY A 634 -23.14 13.62 -4.16
N ALA A 635 -24.19 12.82 -3.95
CA ALA A 635 -24.01 11.39 -3.67
C ALA A 635 -23.55 10.60 -4.91
N ASP A 636 -22.87 9.47 -4.69
CA ASP A 636 -22.51 8.44 -5.69
C ASP A 636 -21.32 8.75 -6.63
N LEU A 637 -20.47 9.74 -6.30
CA LEU A 637 -19.20 9.97 -7.00
C LEU A 637 -17.99 9.61 -6.11
N ASN A 638 -16.83 9.38 -6.75
CA ASN A 638 -15.61 8.97 -6.05
C ASN A 638 -15.17 10.03 -5.02
N PHE A 639 -15.15 9.64 -3.74
CA PHE A 639 -14.86 10.52 -2.60
C PHE A 639 -15.74 11.79 -2.55
N SER A 640 -16.99 11.69 -3.00
CA SER A 640 -17.86 12.85 -3.11
C SER A 640 -18.22 13.48 -1.77
N GLU A 641 -18.42 12.67 -0.74
CA GLU A 641 -18.75 13.13 0.61
C GLU A 641 -17.54 13.82 1.27
N GLU A 642 -16.34 13.26 1.09
CA GLU A 642 -15.10 13.89 1.54
C GLU A 642 -14.82 15.19 0.77
N ASN A 643 -15.05 15.20 -0.55
CA ASN A 643 -14.93 16.40 -1.39
C ASN A 643 -15.88 17.50 -0.92
N ASP A 644 -17.16 17.21 -0.73
CA ASP A 644 -18.17 18.21 -0.41
C ASP A 644 -17.92 18.87 0.96
N LEU A 645 -17.39 18.10 1.92
CA LEU A 645 -16.95 18.65 3.20
C LEU A 645 -15.71 19.54 3.04
N PHE A 646 -14.72 19.14 2.23
CA PHE A 646 -13.55 19.98 1.96
C PHE A 646 -13.92 21.26 1.22
N VAL A 647 -14.83 21.19 0.24
CA VAL A 647 -15.33 22.36 -0.49
C VAL A 647 -15.99 23.34 0.48
N ARG A 648 -16.86 22.83 1.37
CA ARG A 648 -17.56 23.64 2.37
C ARG A 648 -16.61 24.31 3.36
N TYR A 649 -15.68 23.56 3.94
CA TYR A 649 -14.86 24.05 5.05
C TYR A 649 -13.58 24.77 4.60
N VAL A 650 -13.07 24.49 3.41
CA VAL A 650 -11.79 25.01 2.92
C VAL A 650 -11.95 25.80 1.63
N SER A 651 -12.47 25.20 0.55
CA SER A 651 -12.48 25.86 -0.76
C SER A 651 -13.34 27.11 -0.80
N VAL A 652 -14.58 27.06 -0.31
CA VAL A 652 -15.50 28.22 -0.29
C VAL A 652 -14.93 29.36 0.55
N PRO A 653 -14.54 29.17 1.83
CA PRO A 653 -13.96 30.25 2.64
C PRO A 653 -12.68 30.84 2.04
N THR A 654 -11.82 30.00 1.45
CA THR A 654 -10.57 30.49 0.82
C THR A 654 -10.89 31.38 -0.36
N LEU A 655 -11.72 30.91 -1.29
CA LEU A 655 -12.02 31.61 -2.54
C LEU A 655 -12.90 32.86 -2.36
N CYS A 656 -13.59 32.95 -1.22
CA CYS A 656 -14.28 34.16 -0.76
C CYS A 656 -13.31 35.33 -0.55
N TYR A 657 -12.18 35.09 0.12
CA TYR A 657 -11.23 36.14 0.52
C TYR A 657 -9.99 36.22 -0.37
N TYR A 658 -9.68 35.15 -1.10
CA TYR A 658 -8.51 35.02 -1.95
C TYR A 658 -8.90 34.63 -3.38
N GLU A 659 -8.07 35.00 -4.35
CA GLU A 659 -8.28 34.67 -5.75
C GLU A 659 -7.06 34.01 -6.41
N PRO A 660 -7.27 33.11 -7.39
CA PRO A 660 -6.17 32.53 -8.13
C PRO A 660 -5.44 33.61 -8.93
N ALA A 661 -4.21 33.91 -8.55
CA ALA A 661 -3.32 34.74 -9.37
C ALA A 661 -2.82 33.93 -10.58
N GLU A 662 -2.37 32.70 -10.31
CA GLU A 662 -1.94 31.74 -11.33
C GLU A 662 -2.36 30.33 -10.92
N THR A 663 -2.76 29.51 -11.90
CA THR A 663 -3.13 28.11 -11.69
C THR A 663 -2.37 27.25 -12.68
N PHE A 664 -1.75 26.18 -12.19
CA PHE A 664 -1.00 25.21 -12.97
C PHE A 664 -1.68 23.83 -12.85
N PRO A 665 -2.73 23.55 -13.64
CA PRO A 665 -3.54 22.36 -13.48
C PRO A 665 -2.76 21.05 -13.70
N GLU A 666 -1.78 21.06 -14.61
CA GLU A 666 -0.96 19.86 -14.88
C GLU A 666 -0.04 19.53 -13.70
N GLN A 667 0.51 20.55 -13.04
CA GLN A 667 1.37 20.40 -11.86
C GLN A 667 0.55 20.18 -10.58
N GLY A 668 -0.75 20.46 -10.61
CA GLY A 668 -1.63 20.36 -9.45
C GLY A 668 -1.31 21.39 -8.37
N VAL A 669 -0.99 22.62 -8.78
CA VAL A 669 -0.68 23.72 -7.85
C VAL A 669 -1.32 25.03 -8.30
N GLN A 670 -1.67 25.87 -7.33
CA GLN A 670 -2.29 27.17 -7.51
C GLN A 670 -1.69 28.17 -6.52
N ILE A 671 -1.47 29.39 -7.02
CA ILE A 671 -1.04 30.54 -6.22
C ILE A 671 -2.27 31.43 -6.03
N LEU A 672 -2.67 31.64 -4.78
CA LEU A 672 -3.79 32.49 -4.41
C LEU A 672 -3.26 33.77 -3.75
N ILE A 673 -3.85 34.91 -4.09
CA ILE A 673 -3.54 36.22 -3.49
C ILE A 673 -4.79 36.84 -2.86
N PRO A 674 -4.67 37.75 -1.88
CA PRO A 674 -5.82 38.40 -1.27
C PRO A 674 -6.65 39.18 -2.29
N ARG A 675 -7.97 39.06 -2.21
CA ARG A 675 -8.89 39.92 -2.97
C ARG A 675 -8.95 41.31 -2.37
N ALA A 676 -9.19 42.32 -3.21
CA ALA A 676 -9.54 43.66 -2.74
C ALA A 676 -10.83 43.63 -1.91
N GLU A 677 -11.87 42.99 -2.43
CA GLU A 677 -13.17 42.82 -1.77
C GLU A 677 -13.57 41.33 -1.74
N PRO A 678 -14.19 40.84 -0.64
CA PRO A 678 -14.69 39.49 -0.60
C PRO A 678 -15.85 39.30 -1.58
N ILE A 679 -15.96 38.12 -2.18
CA ILE A 679 -17.05 37.79 -3.10
C ILE A 679 -17.95 36.73 -2.48
N GLU A 680 -19.26 36.93 -2.54
CA GLU A 680 -20.18 35.82 -2.28
C GLU A 680 -20.07 34.78 -3.39
N ILE A 681 -20.03 33.52 -2.99
CA ILE A 681 -19.99 32.40 -3.92
C ILE A 681 -21.41 31.86 -4.01
N ASP A 682 -21.96 31.73 -5.23
CA ASP A 682 -23.37 31.38 -5.46
C ASP A 682 -23.93 30.34 -4.47
N GLY A 683 -24.84 30.79 -3.59
CA GLY A 683 -25.50 29.96 -2.58
C GLY A 683 -24.77 29.82 -1.23
N PHE A 684 -23.63 30.48 -1.03
CA PHE A 684 -22.82 30.43 0.19
C PHE A 684 -22.35 31.82 0.62
N ALA A 685 -22.80 32.27 1.79
CA ALA A 685 -22.29 33.48 2.42
C ALA A 685 -20.85 33.24 2.91
N CYS A 686 -19.97 34.22 2.72
CA CYS A 686 -18.61 34.14 3.23
C CYS A 686 -18.62 34.16 4.78
N PRO A 687 -17.93 33.21 5.43
CA PRO A 687 -17.88 33.12 6.88
C PRO A 687 -17.11 34.27 7.55
#